data_AF-A0A7Y2AMF2-F1
#
_entry.id   AF-A0A7Y2AMF2-F1
#
_cell.length_a   1.000
_cell.length_b   1.000
_cell.length_c   1.000
_cell.angle_alpha   90.00
_cell.angle_beta   90.00
_cell.angle_gamma   90.00
#
_symmetry.space_group_name_H-M   'P 1'
#
loop_
_entity.id
_entity.type
_entity.pdbx_description
1 polymer ?
#
loop_
_entity_poly.entity_id
_entity_poly.type
_entity_poly.pdbx_seq_one_letter_code
_entity_poly.pdbx_strand_id
1 'polypeptide(L)'
;MQSTRICHLMAPAAIVLLFGSTLLGLDRLGFRDVSHFYTPLYGYVAERTAQSWVPLWNPLDQTGIPLVGESTTAVFYPLRYFLFKLPIATEIAMAWYVVLHLGLASFAATWMARRVGVSAGIAPIAGIIYSLAGSVLFLYTNPPFLVGAAWLPFALGAMMATDSLSGRARVLIGSLSLAMMVLAGDPQSALHVVLLVVAIGSVRLLRNRDYVRDLRILVVLFASCLCAAALAAPQIAASISWSRQSARVVAVDDVAWHAPPKQGSVRSKSFQFSFPPWHVAEVLTPNAFGSLFPINRRISQVLPGDGRMWTPTIYLGMLAAVVLLGSIATYRRDQEKLWLSVACACLFLSMGHFGLVWWLQQIPGVLANRDSAMGGPYWFLYQFVPGYSAFRYPSKWLPLFSLAVSILVAQWVQRDSDERRPSITAAAWWLVGSLFVCLLGATWLFVAQPGWVERGPGLIDEYWGPLHISEGLAQVAWSLLHSLLVLLAILFVLRSSAFTRRSASLRVNVLMLLLVIDLGISAIPQIAKVPVATEEKVIRDSADWSTLSVGSRILRTQSAGGWPNQWKQSGHPQRLTSVAIAERASGFGRWHLEHRVNVLNNMTSIRSADSDRFWSSVAVISRGLDATERENLWSEIAKWLDLT
;
A
#
# COMPACT_ATOMS: atom_id res chain seq x y z
N MET A 1 16.45 -30.83 -12.90
CA MET A 1 15.59 -29.79 -13.53
C MET A 1 14.12 -29.82 -13.07
N GLN A 2 13.55 -30.94 -12.57
CA GLN A 2 12.14 -30.98 -12.11
C GLN A 2 11.91 -30.26 -10.75
N SER A 3 12.82 -30.41 -9.78
CA SER A 3 12.71 -29.77 -8.44
C SER A 3 12.68 -28.23 -8.49
N THR A 4 13.39 -27.61 -9.44
CA THR A 4 13.42 -26.15 -9.59
C THR A 4 12.10 -25.55 -10.10
N ARG A 5 11.30 -26.30 -10.88
CA ARG A 5 10.02 -25.79 -11.42
C ARG A 5 8.94 -25.63 -10.34
N ILE A 6 8.91 -26.52 -9.36
CA ILE A 6 7.90 -26.50 -8.28
C ILE A 6 8.06 -25.25 -7.40
N CYS A 7 9.30 -24.82 -7.14
CA CYS A 7 9.60 -23.70 -6.24
C CYS A 7 9.10 -22.34 -6.78
N HIS A 8 9.11 -22.15 -8.12
CA HIS A 8 8.65 -20.91 -8.74
C HIS A 8 7.12 -20.72 -8.67
N LEU A 9 6.36 -21.79 -8.47
CA LEU A 9 4.89 -21.75 -8.44
C LEU A 9 4.33 -21.58 -7.03
N MET A 10 5.15 -21.66 -5.98
CA MET A 10 4.67 -21.62 -4.59
C MET A 10 3.95 -20.32 -4.24
N ALA A 11 4.54 -19.16 -4.57
CA ALA A 11 3.91 -17.87 -4.33
C ALA A 11 2.65 -17.66 -5.20
N PRO A 12 2.68 -17.86 -6.54
CA PRO A 12 1.47 -17.80 -7.36
C PRO A 12 0.35 -18.72 -6.86
N ALA A 13 0.66 -19.95 -6.47
CA ALA A 13 -0.34 -20.89 -5.93
C ALA A 13 -0.94 -20.37 -4.61
N ALA A 14 -0.11 -19.87 -3.69
CA ALA A 14 -0.59 -19.28 -2.44
C ALA A 14 -1.49 -18.06 -2.69
N ILE A 15 -1.12 -17.18 -3.63
CA ILE A 15 -1.94 -16.02 -4.02
C ILE A 15 -3.29 -16.51 -4.58
N VAL A 16 -3.30 -17.46 -5.52
CA VAL A 16 -4.55 -18.00 -6.08
C VAL A 16 -5.44 -18.60 -4.98
N LEU A 17 -4.87 -19.32 -4.02
CA LEU A 17 -5.62 -19.87 -2.88
C LEU A 17 -6.21 -18.77 -1.98
N LEU A 18 -5.41 -17.76 -1.62
CA LEU A 18 -5.85 -16.63 -0.78
C LEU A 18 -7.03 -15.87 -1.40
N PHE A 19 -7.02 -15.72 -2.73
CA PHE A 19 -8.04 -14.99 -3.49
C PHE A 19 -9.08 -15.92 -4.16
N GLY A 20 -9.08 -17.22 -3.86
CA GLY A 20 -9.86 -18.22 -4.60
C GLY A 20 -11.35 -17.91 -4.67
N SER A 21 -11.98 -17.56 -3.54
CA SER A 21 -13.40 -17.20 -3.52
C SER A 21 -13.72 -15.95 -4.34
N THR A 22 -12.80 -14.98 -4.43
CA THR A 22 -12.96 -13.79 -5.27
C THR A 22 -12.75 -14.05 -6.75
N LEU A 23 -11.83 -14.96 -7.09
CA LEU A 23 -11.59 -15.38 -8.47
C LEU A 23 -12.78 -16.18 -9.05
N LEU A 24 -13.49 -16.90 -8.18
CA LEU A 24 -14.70 -17.66 -8.52
C LEU A 24 -15.98 -16.82 -8.48
N GLY A 25 -15.92 -15.55 -8.06
CA GLY A 25 -17.09 -14.67 -7.95
C GLY A 25 -18.03 -14.96 -6.77
N LEU A 26 -17.60 -15.80 -5.81
CA LEU A 26 -18.37 -16.04 -4.58
C LEU A 26 -18.32 -14.82 -3.65
N ASP A 27 -17.14 -14.19 -3.59
CA ASP A 27 -16.90 -12.94 -2.89
C ASP A 27 -16.42 -11.87 -3.89
N ARG A 28 -16.60 -10.60 -3.57
CA ARG A 28 -15.82 -9.51 -4.19
C ARG A 28 -14.80 -8.94 -3.20
N LEU A 29 -13.79 -8.27 -3.73
CA LEU A 29 -12.84 -7.53 -2.90
C LEU A 29 -13.54 -6.36 -2.20
N GLY A 30 -13.37 -6.27 -0.89
CA GLY A 30 -13.91 -5.22 -0.03
C GLY A 30 -12.83 -4.29 0.51
N PHE A 31 -13.28 -3.32 1.31
CA PHE A 31 -12.45 -2.36 2.06
C PHE A 31 -11.73 -1.29 1.23
N ARG A 32 -11.84 -0.01 1.64
CA ARG A 32 -11.18 1.16 1.00
C ARG A 32 -11.45 1.26 -0.51
N ASP A 33 -10.51 1.87 -1.21
CA ASP A 33 -10.63 2.30 -2.59
C ASP A 33 -10.89 1.14 -3.57
N VAL A 34 -10.39 -0.08 -3.34
CA VAL A 34 -10.72 -1.22 -4.25
C VAL A 34 -12.23 -1.47 -4.29
N SER A 35 -12.91 -1.29 -3.15
CA SER A 35 -14.36 -1.48 -3.04
C SER A 35 -15.11 -0.32 -3.70
N HIS A 36 -15.15 0.85 -3.06
CA HIS A 36 -16.06 1.94 -3.47
C HIS A 36 -15.47 2.93 -4.48
N PHE A 37 -14.19 2.81 -4.86
CA PHE A 37 -13.54 3.75 -5.78
C PHE A 37 -13.18 3.10 -7.11
N TYR A 38 -12.33 2.06 -7.11
CA TYR A 38 -11.75 1.48 -8.32
C TYR A 38 -12.62 0.44 -9.00
N THR A 39 -13.34 -0.41 -8.26
CA THR A 39 -14.23 -1.42 -8.88
C THR A 39 -15.30 -0.76 -9.75
N PRO A 40 -16.15 0.16 -9.24
CA PRO A 40 -17.14 0.82 -10.09
C PRO A 40 -16.50 1.68 -11.18
N LEU A 41 -15.38 2.37 -10.88
CA LEU A 41 -14.67 3.17 -11.88
C LEU A 41 -14.18 2.31 -13.05
N TYR A 42 -13.51 1.18 -12.78
CA TYR A 42 -12.92 0.37 -13.83
C TYR A 42 -13.98 -0.32 -14.69
N GLY A 43 -15.13 -0.69 -14.10
CA GLY A 43 -16.32 -1.14 -14.81
C GLY A 43 -16.86 -0.05 -15.76
N TYR A 44 -17.05 1.17 -15.25
CA TYR A 44 -17.49 2.30 -16.07
C TYR A 44 -16.50 2.62 -17.20
N VAL A 45 -15.20 2.70 -16.89
CA VAL A 45 -14.18 2.94 -17.93
C VAL A 45 -14.18 1.81 -18.96
N ALA A 46 -14.49 0.55 -18.58
CA ALA A 46 -14.56 -0.57 -19.51
C ALA A 46 -15.71 -0.39 -20.51
N GLU A 47 -16.89 -0.04 -20.02
CA GLU A 47 -18.06 0.33 -20.83
C GLU A 47 -17.71 1.45 -21.82
N ARG A 48 -17.07 2.52 -21.33
CA ARG A 48 -16.65 3.65 -22.18
C ARG A 48 -15.62 3.25 -23.23
N THR A 49 -14.66 2.40 -22.88
CA THR A 49 -13.66 1.90 -23.83
C THR A 49 -14.22 0.92 -24.87
N ALA A 50 -15.37 0.29 -24.58
CA ALA A 50 -16.08 -0.54 -25.54
C ALA A 50 -16.82 0.29 -26.60
N GLN A 51 -17.29 1.49 -26.22
CA GLN A 51 -17.98 2.44 -27.12
C GLN A 51 -17.00 3.35 -27.89
N SER A 52 -15.83 3.62 -27.33
CA SER A 52 -14.83 4.52 -27.91
C SER A 52 -13.43 4.09 -27.52
N TRP A 53 -12.51 3.99 -28.47
CA TRP A 53 -11.13 3.55 -28.20
C TRP A 53 -10.41 4.42 -27.15
N VAL A 54 -10.59 5.74 -27.21
CA VAL A 54 -10.07 6.69 -26.19
C VAL A 54 -11.20 7.55 -25.64
N PRO A 55 -11.82 7.15 -24.51
CA PRO A 55 -12.87 7.96 -23.89
C PRO A 55 -12.24 9.15 -23.16
N LEU A 56 -12.50 10.37 -23.65
CA LEU A 56 -11.87 11.59 -23.11
C LEU A 56 -12.62 12.21 -21.93
N TRP A 57 -13.93 11.98 -21.81
CA TRP A 57 -14.80 12.70 -20.87
C TRP A 57 -15.64 11.74 -20.03
N ASN A 58 -15.72 12.02 -18.73
CA ASN A 58 -16.64 11.39 -17.79
C ASN A 58 -17.69 12.42 -17.33
N PRO A 59 -18.93 12.38 -17.84
CA PRO A 59 -19.98 13.29 -17.41
C PRO A 59 -20.50 13.01 -15.98
N LEU A 60 -20.32 11.78 -15.49
CA LEU A 60 -20.97 11.30 -14.26
C LEU A 60 -20.27 11.78 -12.97
N ASP A 61 -18.99 12.08 -13.05
CA ASP A 61 -18.20 12.59 -11.92
C ASP A 61 -18.17 14.12 -11.93
N GLN A 62 -18.57 14.76 -10.83
CA GLN A 62 -18.47 16.21 -10.59
C GLN A 62 -18.99 17.05 -11.76
N THR A 63 -20.11 16.63 -12.37
CA THR A 63 -20.73 17.25 -13.56
C THR A 63 -19.82 17.34 -14.78
N GLY A 64 -18.75 16.54 -14.84
CA GLY A 64 -17.87 16.44 -15.98
C GLY A 64 -16.39 16.61 -15.62
N ILE A 65 -15.60 15.55 -15.81
CA ILE A 65 -14.14 15.60 -15.71
C ILE A 65 -13.44 14.90 -16.89
N PRO A 66 -12.19 15.30 -17.24
CA PRO A 66 -11.38 14.58 -18.21
C PRO A 66 -11.04 13.17 -17.71
N LEU A 67 -11.54 12.14 -18.38
CA LEU A 67 -11.38 10.76 -17.94
C LEU A 67 -9.91 10.30 -18.07
N VAL A 68 -9.30 10.48 -19.24
CA VAL A 68 -7.86 10.17 -19.45
C VAL A 68 -6.92 11.08 -18.66
N GLY A 69 -7.38 12.27 -18.29
CA GLY A 69 -6.61 13.22 -17.47
C GLY A 69 -6.47 12.74 -16.03
N GLU A 70 -7.39 11.92 -15.56
CA GLU A 70 -7.28 11.24 -14.28
C GLU A 70 -6.43 9.97 -14.42
N SER A 71 -5.16 10.05 -14.04
CA SER A 71 -4.19 8.96 -14.22
C SER A 71 -4.60 7.63 -13.57
N THR A 72 -5.37 7.69 -12.49
CA THR A 72 -5.87 6.50 -11.77
C THR A 72 -6.96 5.73 -12.52
N THR A 73 -7.49 6.24 -13.63
CA THR A 73 -8.41 5.49 -14.51
C THR A 73 -7.68 4.41 -15.31
N ALA A 74 -6.37 4.54 -15.46
CA ALA A 74 -5.51 3.60 -16.17
C ALA A 74 -6.01 3.25 -17.58
N VAL A 75 -6.60 4.23 -18.29
CA VAL A 75 -7.17 4.04 -19.65
C VAL A 75 -6.12 3.47 -20.62
N PHE A 76 -4.90 4.00 -20.57
CA PHE A 76 -3.80 3.58 -21.44
C PHE A 76 -2.99 2.39 -20.89
N TYR A 77 -3.39 1.80 -19.76
CA TYR A 77 -2.69 0.65 -19.21
C TYR A 77 -3.16 -0.67 -19.85
N PRO A 78 -2.30 -1.40 -20.57
CA PRO A 78 -2.73 -2.55 -21.38
C PRO A 78 -3.42 -3.65 -20.57
N LEU A 79 -2.87 -4.01 -19.41
CA LEU A 79 -3.42 -5.13 -18.63
C LEU A 79 -4.80 -4.83 -18.06
N ARG A 80 -5.08 -3.58 -17.68
CA ARG A 80 -6.45 -3.17 -17.30
C ARG A 80 -7.37 -3.33 -18.50
N TYR A 81 -7.00 -2.76 -19.65
CA TYR A 81 -7.82 -2.82 -20.86
C TYR A 81 -8.16 -4.28 -21.25
N PHE A 82 -7.17 -5.18 -21.29
CA PHE A 82 -7.41 -6.57 -21.66
C PHE A 82 -8.30 -7.32 -20.67
N LEU A 83 -8.05 -7.19 -19.36
CA LEU A 83 -8.81 -7.93 -18.34
C LEU A 83 -10.26 -7.46 -18.24
N PHE A 84 -10.50 -6.15 -18.31
CA PHE A 84 -11.85 -5.58 -18.20
C PHE A 84 -12.65 -5.62 -19.51
N LYS A 85 -12.03 -6.04 -20.62
CA LYS A 85 -12.72 -6.33 -21.89
C LYS A 85 -13.32 -7.75 -21.91
N LEU A 86 -12.90 -8.64 -21.01
CA LEU A 86 -13.43 -9.99 -20.92
C LEU A 86 -14.93 -9.97 -20.55
N PRO A 87 -15.75 -10.90 -21.06
CA PRO A 87 -17.18 -10.99 -20.75
C PRO A 87 -17.41 -11.63 -19.37
N ILE A 88 -16.87 -11.02 -18.32
CA ILE A 88 -16.97 -11.45 -16.92
C ILE A 88 -17.40 -10.27 -16.06
N ALA A 89 -17.94 -10.53 -14.87
CA ALA A 89 -18.33 -9.48 -13.93
C ALA A 89 -17.13 -8.59 -13.54
N THR A 90 -17.39 -7.29 -13.35
CA THR A 90 -16.36 -6.29 -13.01
C THR A 90 -15.58 -6.65 -11.76
N GLU A 91 -16.26 -7.21 -10.76
CA GLU A 91 -15.71 -7.67 -9.49
C GLU A 91 -14.72 -8.83 -9.69
N ILE A 92 -15.04 -9.75 -10.61
CA ILE A 92 -14.16 -10.87 -10.99
C ILE A 92 -12.96 -10.34 -11.78
N ALA A 93 -13.18 -9.43 -12.74
CA ALA A 93 -12.09 -8.79 -13.48
C ALA A 93 -11.13 -8.03 -12.54
N MET A 94 -11.65 -7.36 -11.51
CA MET A 94 -10.84 -6.72 -10.47
C MET A 94 -10.04 -7.74 -9.65
N ALA A 95 -10.64 -8.87 -9.27
CA ALA A 95 -9.91 -9.94 -8.57
C ALA A 95 -8.78 -10.51 -9.43
N TRP A 96 -9.04 -10.77 -10.72
CA TRP A 96 -8.01 -11.20 -11.68
C TRP A 96 -6.91 -10.15 -11.84
N TYR A 97 -7.28 -8.87 -11.92
CA TYR A 97 -6.33 -7.76 -11.99
C TYR A 97 -5.40 -7.76 -10.77
N VAL A 98 -5.94 -7.84 -9.55
CA VAL A 98 -5.15 -7.91 -8.31
C VAL A 98 -4.23 -9.13 -8.29
N VAL A 99 -4.77 -10.33 -8.52
CA VAL A 99 -4.01 -11.59 -8.44
C VAL A 99 -2.89 -11.63 -9.47
N LEU A 100 -3.15 -11.14 -10.68
CA LEU A 100 -2.14 -11.07 -11.73
C LEU A 100 -0.99 -10.13 -11.32
N HIS A 101 -1.28 -8.97 -10.72
CA HIS A 101 -0.23 -8.04 -10.31
C HIS A 101 0.56 -8.53 -9.08
N LEU A 102 -0.06 -9.23 -8.14
CA LEU A 102 0.67 -9.91 -7.06
C LEU A 102 1.56 -11.03 -7.59
N GLY A 103 1.07 -11.80 -8.56
CA GLY A 103 1.88 -12.80 -9.28
C GLY A 103 3.04 -12.17 -10.05
N LEU A 104 2.79 -11.04 -10.72
CA LEU A 104 3.80 -10.26 -11.43
C LEU A 104 4.85 -9.70 -10.46
N ALA A 105 4.45 -9.17 -9.30
CA ALA A 105 5.35 -8.72 -8.25
C ALA A 105 6.27 -9.87 -7.77
N SER A 106 5.69 -11.05 -7.55
CA SER A 106 6.44 -12.25 -7.15
C SER A 106 7.48 -12.66 -8.19
N PHE A 107 7.06 -12.72 -9.46
CA PHE A 107 7.93 -13.06 -10.58
C PHE A 107 9.02 -12.00 -10.79
N ALA A 108 8.67 -10.71 -10.74
CA ALA A 108 9.59 -9.60 -10.90
C ALA A 108 10.66 -9.59 -9.80
N ALA A 109 10.29 -9.79 -8.54
CA ALA A 109 11.23 -9.88 -7.42
C ALA A 109 12.15 -11.11 -7.52
N THR A 110 11.60 -12.27 -7.92
CA THR A 110 12.41 -13.46 -8.23
C THR A 110 13.40 -13.19 -9.36
N TRP A 111 12.94 -12.54 -10.43
CA TRP A 111 13.78 -12.16 -11.55
C TRP A 111 14.88 -11.17 -11.13
N MET A 112 14.54 -10.16 -10.35
CA MET A 112 15.50 -9.19 -9.81
C MET A 112 16.56 -9.87 -8.95
N ALA A 113 16.17 -10.78 -8.06
CA ALA A 113 17.10 -11.56 -7.24
C ALA A 113 18.16 -12.26 -8.11
N ARG A 114 17.73 -12.86 -9.24
CA ARG A 114 18.65 -13.47 -10.22
C ARG A 114 19.62 -12.45 -10.80
N ARG A 115 19.13 -11.26 -11.16
CA ARG A 115 19.96 -10.19 -11.75
C ARG A 115 21.02 -9.65 -10.81
N VAL A 116 20.83 -9.80 -9.51
CA VAL A 116 21.79 -9.37 -8.47
C VAL A 116 22.56 -10.54 -7.85
N GLY A 117 22.66 -11.66 -8.59
CA GLY A 117 23.56 -12.77 -8.28
C GLY A 117 22.94 -13.93 -7.48
N VAL A 118 21.62 -13.94 -7.24
CA VAL A 118 20.95 -15.06 -6.57
C VAL A 118 20.73 -16.24 -7.55
N SER A 119 20.97 -17.46 -7.10
CA SER A 119 20.83 -18.71 -7.83
C SER A 119 19.37 -19.06 -8.09
N ALA A 120 19.11 -19.87 -9.13
CA ALA A 120 17.76 -20.15 -9.61
C ALA A 120 16.88 -20.80 -8.55
N GLY A 121 17.46 -21.71 -7.78
CA GLY A 121 16.75 -22.43 -6.73
C GLY A 121 16.46 -21.59 -5.49
N ILE A 122 17.09 -20.42 -5.30
CA ILE A 122 16.94 -19.59 -4.08
C ILE A 122 16.17 -18.29 -4.36
N ALA A 123 16.30 -17.76 -5.59
CA ALA A 123 15.60 -16.55 -6.02
C ALA A 123 14.09 -16.51 -5.72
N PRO A 124 13.32 -17.63 -5.77
CA PRO A 124 11.91 -17.62 -5.39
C PRO A 124 11.61 -17.12 -3.97
N ILE A 125 12.57 -17.19 -3.04
CA ILE A 125 12.42 -16.62 -1.69
C ILE A 125 12.11 -15.12 -1.75
N ALA A 126 12.80 -14.38 -2.64
CA ALA A 126 12.55 -12.95 -2.81
C ALA A 126 11.14 -12.71 -3.36
N GLY A 127 10.67 -13.56 -4.28
CA GLY A 127 9.32 -13.51 -4.83
C GLY A 127 8.23 -13.77 -3.80
N ILE A 128 8.41 -14.81 -2.97
CA ILE A 128 7.47 -15.18 -1.89
C ILE A 128 7.36 -14.05 -0.88
N ILE A 129 8.50 -13.60 -0.33
CA ILE A 129 8.53 -12.54 0.69
C ILE A 129 7.95 -11.25 0.13
N TYR A 130 8.34 -10.85 -1.09
CA TYR A 130 7.91 -9.57 -1.63
C TYR A 130 6.40 -9.51 -1.89
N SER A 131 5.82 -10.50 -2.59
CA SER A 131 4.40 -10.46 -2.95
C SER A 131 3.45 -10.69 -1.78
N LEU A 132 3.91 -11.41 -0.74
CA LEU A 132 3.10 -11.72 0.45
C LEU A 132 3.44 -10.83 1.66
N ALA A 133 4.41 -9.91 1.55
CA ALA A 133 4.67 -8.91 2.57
C ALA A 133 3.41 -8.07 2.80
N GLY A 134 3.06 -7.79 4.07
CA GLY A 134 1.83 -7.05 4.38
C GLY A 134 1.70 -5.73 3.62
N SER A 135 2.79 -4.96 3.53
CA SER A 135 2.87 -3.68 2.81
C SER A 135 2.69 -3.75 1.30
N VAL A 136 2.87 -4.93 0.68
CA VAL A 136 2.71 -5.15 -0.77
C VAL A 136 1.40 -5.87 -1.04
N LEU A 137 1.11 -6.95 -0.31
CA LEU A 137 -0.13 -7.69 -0.41
C LEU A 137 -1.33 -6.76 -0.24
N PHE A 138 -1.31 -5.92 0.80
CA PHE A 138 -2.42 -5.02 1.13
C PHE A 138 -2.69 -3.94 0.08
N LEU A 139 -1.76 -3.69 -0.85
CA LEU A 139 -1.99 -2.82 -1.99
C LEU A 139 -3.09 -3.34 -2.93
N TYR A 140 -3.60 -4.56 -2.75
CA TYR A 140 -4.84 -4.99 -3.41
C TYR A 140 -5.99 -3.99 -3.19
N THR A 141 -5.99 -3.29 -2.04
CA THR A 141 -6.97 -2.25 -1.71
C THR A 141 -6.76 -0.95 -2.50
N ASN A 142 -5.63 -0.80 -3.17
CA ASN A 142 -5.22 0.37 -3.95
C ASN A 142 -4.54 -0.06 -5.27
N PRO A 143 -5.31 -0.54 -6.27
CA PRO A 143 -4.77 -1.18 -7.47
C PRO A 143 -3.69 -0.40 -8.25
N PRO A 144 -3.75 0.94 -8.43
CA PRO A 144 -2.65 1.67 -9.07
C PRO A 144 -1.30 1.49 -8.37
N PHE A 145 -1.27 1.49 -7.04
CA PHE A 145 -0.04 1.33 -6.26
C PHE A 145 0.45 -0.12 -6.26
N LEU A 146 -0.46 -1.10 -6.34
CA LEU A 146 -0.10 -2.49 -6.57
C LEU A 146 0.58 -2.67 -7.93
N VAL A 147 0.14 -1.96 -8.98
CA VAL A 147 0.84 -1.96 -10.28
C VAL A 147 2.24 -1.37 -10.14
N GLY A 148 2.37 -0.25 -9.42
CA GLY A 148 3.67 0.31 -9.04
C GLY A 148 4.60 -0.74 -8.43
N ALA A 149 4.13 -1.44 -7.39
CA ALA A 149 4.83 -2.53 -6.73
C ALA A 149 5.17 -3.70 -7.67
N ALA A 150 4.29 -4.05 -8.60
CA ALA A 150 4.52 -5.18 -9.50
C ALA A 150 5.64 -4.93 -10.53
N TRP A 151 5.76 -3.70 -11.05
CA TRP A 151 6.75 -3.36 -12.06
C TRP A 151 8.09 -2.89 -11.49
N LEU A 152 8.13 -2.43 -10.23
CA LEU A 152 9.35 -1.84 -9.66
C LEU A 152 10.55 -2.78 -9.60
N PRO A 153 10.40 -4.10 -9.34
CA PRO A 153 11.56 -4.99 -9.31
C PRO A 153 12.15 -5.21 -10.69
N PHE A 154 11.35 -5.14 -11.78
CA PHE A 154 11.88 -5.20 -13.13
C PHE A 154 12.74 -3.98 -13.47
N ALA A 155 12.26 -2.79 -13.13
CA ALA A 155 13.00 -1.55 -13.34
C ALA A 155 14.34 -1.57 -12.59
N LEU A 156 14.30 -1.88 -11.28
CA LEU A 156 15.51 -1.98 -10.45
C LEU A 156 16.42 -3.11 -10.91
N GLY A 157 15.90 -4.30 -11.20
CA GLY A 157 16.70 -5.43 -11.63
C GLY A 157 17.39 -5.20 -12.97
N ALA A 158 16.79 -4.45 -13.90
CA ALA A 158 17.42 -4.06 -15.16
C ALA A 158 18.59 -3.09 -14.94
N MET A 159 18.44 -2.13 -14.03
CA MET A 159 19.46 -1.11 -13.74
C MET A 159 20.60 -1.68 -12.88
N MET A 160 20.26 -2.56 -11.93
CA MET A 160 21.17 -3.13 -10.95
C MET A 160 21.79 -4.47 -11.40
N ALA A 161 21.45 -4.95 -12.60
CA ALA A 161 21.93 -6.22 -13.14
C ALA A 161 23.47 -6.31 -13.12
N THR A 162 23.98 -7.39 -12.51
CA THR A 162 25.41 -7.72 -12.44
C THR A 162 25.82 -8.78 -13.45
N ASP A 163 24.86 -9.34 -14.18
CA ASP A 163 25.09 -10.35 -15.21
C ASP A 163 25.31 -9.72 -16.61
N SER A 164 25.43 -10.58 -17.63
CA SER A 164 25.72 -10.22 -19.02
C SER A 164 24.53 -9.57 -19.76
N LEU A 165 23.48 -9.13 -19.06
CA LEU A 165 22.34 -8.45 -19.69
C LEU A 165 22.81 -7.23 -20.48
N SER A 166 22.52 -7.23 -21.79
CA SER A 166 22.98 -6.18 -22.72
C SER A 166 22.43 -4.80 -22.34
N GLY A 167 23.14 -3.73 -22.70
CA GLY A 167 22.67 -2.36 -22.44
C GLY A 167 21.28 -2.09 -23.02
N ARG A 168 21.01 -2.59 -24.23
CA ARG A 168 19.70 -2.46 -24.90
C ARG A 168 18.58 -3.18 -24.13
N ALA A 169 18.83 -4.40 -23.66
CA ALA A 169 17.83 -5.14 -22.88
C ALA A 169 17.53 -4.45 -21.55
N ARG A 170 18.54 -3.88 -20.89
CA ARG A 170 18.36 -3.10 -19.66
C ARG A 170 17.48 -1.86 -19.89
N VAL A 171 17.74 -1.11 -20.97
CA VAL A 171 16.93 0.07 -21.34
C VAL A 171 15.50 -0.34 -21.70
N LEU A 172 15.31 -1.42 -22.46
CA LEU A 172 13.98 -1.90 -22.83
C LEU A 172 13.15 -2.28 -21.60
N ILE A 173 13.70 -3.11 -20.72
CA ILE A 173 12.99 -3.55 -19.51
C ILE A 173 12.75 -2.38 -18.56
N GLY A 174 13.77 -1.52 -18.35
CA GLY A 174 13.66 -0.34 -17.52
C GLY A 174 12.59 0.63 -18.04
N SER A 175 12.63 0.95 -19.33
CA SER A 175 11.67 1.87 -19.96
C SER A 175 10.23 1.34 -19.93
N LEU A 176 10.03 0.06 -20.26
CA LEU A 176 8.71 -0.57 -20.21
C LEU A 176 8.15 -0.56 -18.78
N SER A 177 8.97 -0.92 -17.80
CA SER A 177 8.54 -0.98 -16.39
C SER A 177 8.15 0.39 -15.87
N LEU A 178 8.97 1.42 -16.12
CA LEU A 178 8.66 2.80 -15.72
C LEU A 178 7.41 3.34 -16.44
N ALA A 179 7.27 3.07 -17.74
CA ALA A 179 6.08 3.47 -18.50
C ALA A 179 4.81 2.81 -17.94
N MET A 180 4.84 1.51 -17.64
CA MET A 180 3.68 0.79 -17.10
C MET A 180 3.20 1.36 -15.75
N MET A 181 4.12 1.79 -14.87
CA MET A 181 3.73 2.47 -13.63
C MET A 181 2.99 3.79 -13.90
N VAL A 182 3.50 4.59 -14.85
CA VAL A 182 2.89 5.88 -15.22
C VAL A 182 1.52 5.66 -15.86
N LEU A 183 1.42 4.74 -16.82
CA LEU A 183 0.19 4.41 -17.54
C LEU A 183 -0.89 3.82 -16.63
N ALA A 184 -0.49 3.11 -15.57
CA ALA A 184 -1.42 2.55 -14.58
C ALA A 184 -1.80 3.52 -13.45
N GLY A 185 -1.30 4.76 -13.48
CA GLY A 185 -1.69 5.81 -12.55
C GLY A 185 -0.80 5.98 -11.32
N ASP A 186 0.39 5.37 -11.29
CA ASP A 186 1.37 5.53 -10.21
C ASP A 186 2.75 6.05 -10.68
N PRO A 187 2.81 7.28 -11.24
CA PRO A 187 4.08 7.92 -11.60
C PRO A 187 5.01 8.14 -10.39
N GLN A 188 4.48 8.10 -9.16
CA GLN A 188 5.26 8.26 -7.94
C GLN A 188 6.22 7.09 -7.71
N SER A 189 5.75 5.84 -7.92
CA SER A 189 6.63 4.66 -7.81
C SER A 189 7.75 4.68 -8.85
N ALA A 190 7.46 5.15 -10.08
CA ALA A 190 8.49 5.34 -11.11
C ALA A 190 9.57 6.33 -10.64
N LEU A 191 9.17 7.47 -10.07
CA LEU A 191 10.09 8.44 -9.49
C LEU A 191 10.89 7.86 -8.32
N HIS A 192 10.27 7.08 -7.43
CA HIS A 192 10.97 6.44 -6.30
C HIS A 192 12.07 5.48 -6.77
N VAL A 193 11.83 4.72 -7.84
CA VAL A 193 12.86 3.88 -8.48
C VAL A 193 14.00 4.75 -9.01
N VAL A 194 13.70 5.83 -9.73
CA VAL A 194 14.71 6.76 -10.27
C VAL A 194 15.57 7.34 -9.15
N LEU A 195 14.94 7.87 -8.09
CA LEU A 195 15.63 8.45 -6.94
C LEU A 195 16.55 7.43 -6.25
N LEU A 196 16.08 6.20 -6.07
CA LEU A 196 16.88 5.15 -5.46
C LEU A 196 18.10 4.78 -6.32
N VAL A 197 17.92 4.64 -7.64
CA VAL A 197 19.01 4.28 -8.56
C VAL A 197 20.03 5.40 -8.66
N VAL A 198 19.59 6.67 -8.68
CA VAL A 198 20.49 7.82 -8.60
C VAL A 198 21.29 7.79 -7.29
N ALA A 199 20.62 7.60 -6.14
CA ALA A 199 21.30 7.54 -4.85
C ALA A 199 22.35 6.42 -4.80
N ILE A 200 22.00 5.20 -5.25
CA ILE A 200 22.93 4.07 -5.28
C ILE A 200 24.08 4.34 -6.27
N GLY A 201 23.79 4.82 -7.48
CA GLY A 201 24.79 5.14 -8.49
C GLY A 201 25.79 6.20 -8.01
N SER A 202 25.29 7.29 -7.42
CA SER A 202 26.12 8.37 -6.87
C SER A 202 27.00 7.89 -5.71
N VAL A 203 26.47 7.11 -4.76
CA VAL A 203 27.27 6.57 -3.65
C VAL A 203 28.37 5.62 -4.15
N ARG A 204 28.08 4.82 -5.18
CA ARG A 204 29.09 3.92 -5.77
C ARG A 204 30.19 4.69 -6.51
N LEU A 205 29.82 5.69 -7.31
CA LEU A 205 30.77 6.58 -8.00
C LEU A 205 31.72 7.29 -7.02
N LEU A 206 31.21 7.73 -5.86
CA LEU A 206 32.01 8.41 -4.84
C LEU A 206 32.95 7.45 -4.07
N ARG A 207 32.68 6.15 -4.07
CA ARG A 207 33.43 5.15 -3.27
C ARG A 207 34.38 4.28 -4.08
N ASN A 208 34.12 4.04 -5.37
CA ASN A 208 34.85 3.07 -6.19
C ASN A 208 35.75 3.71 -7.24
N ARG A 209 36.74 2.92 -7.71
CA ARG A 209 37.61 3.27 -8.84
C ARG A 209 37.07 2.85 -10.22
N ASP A 210 36.08 1.93 -10.28
CA ASP A 210 35.47 1.47 -11.55
C ASP A 210 34.28 2.36 -11.97
N TYR A 211 34.61 3.60 -12.34
CA TYR A 211 33.64 4.64 -12.71
C TYR A 211 32.81 4.28 -13.95
N VAL A 212 33.33 3.44 -14.85
CA VAL A 212 32.67 3.09 -16.12
C VAL A 212 31.41 2.27 -15.86
N ARG A 213 31.48 1.29 -14.95
CA ARG A 213 30.33 0.46 -14.58
C ARG A 213 29.23 1.29 -13.94
N ASP A 214 29.58 2.19 -13.02
CA ASP A 214 28.60 2.98 -12.28
C ASP A 214 28.00 4.09 -13.15
N LEU A 215 28.78 4.71 -14.04
CA LEU A 215 28.27 5.65 -15.05
C LEU A 215 27.29 4.95 -15.99
N ARG A 216 27.55 3.69 -16.37
CA ARG A 216 26.63 2.91 -17.21
C ARG A 216 25.26 2.71 -16.55
N ILE A 217 25.17 2.59 -15.22
CA ILE A 217 23.89 2.53 -14.51
C ILE A 217 23.09 3.81 -14.73
N LEU A 218 23.75 4.97 -14.59
CA LEU A 218 23.12 6.28 -14.79
C LEU A 218 22.73 6.54 -16.25
N VAL A 219 23.56 6.11 -17.22
CA VAL A 219 23.23 6.19 -18.65
C VAL A 219 22.03 5.32 -19.00
N VAL A 220 21.99 4.08 -18.51
CA VAL A 220 20.84 3.18 -18.71
C VAL A 220 19.58 3.77 -18.07
N LEU A 221 19.69 4.35 -16.87
CA LEU A 221 18.59 5.03 -16.19
C LEU A 221 18.06 6.19 -17.04
N PHE A 222 18.95 7.08 -17.50
CA PHE A 222 18.57 8.24 -18.32
C PHE A 222 17.87 7.81 -19.61
N ALA A 223 18.45 6.86 -20.36
CA ALA A 223 17.84 6.31 -21.56
C ALA A 223 16.49 5.64 -21.27
N SER A 224 16.37 4.91 -20.16
CA SER A 224 15.11 4.29 -19.74
C SER A 224 14.04 5.34 -19.45
N CYS A 225 14.40 6.44 -18.78
CA CYS A 225 13.46 7.54 -18.48
C CYS A 225 12.98 8.23 -19.76
N LEU A 226 13.88 8.49 -20.71
CA LEU A 226 13.51 9.11 -21.99
C LEU A 226 12.56 8.22 -22.79
N CYS A 227 12.88 6.93 -22.93
CA CYS A 227 12.00 5.98 -23.61
C CYS A 227 10.67 5.79 -22.86
N ALA A 228 10.69 5.72 -21.52
CA ALA A 228 9.47 5.61 -20.73
C ALA A 228 8.56 6.83 -20.89
N ALA A 229 9.13 8.05 -20.91
CA ALA A 229 8.39 9.27 -21.12
C ALA A 229 7.75 9.30 -22.53
N ALA A 230 8.46 8.81 -23.55
CA ALA A 230 7.91 8.68 -24.90
C ALA A 230 6.74 7.65 -24.95
N LEU A 231 6.92 6.48 -24.33
CA LEU A 231 5.88 5.44 -24.26
C LEU A 231 4.64 5.89 -23.47
N ALA A 232 4.83 6.66 -22.40
CA ALA A 232 3.76 7.18 -21.55
C ALA A 232 3.28 8.58 -21.96
N ALA A 233 3.75 9.12 -23.08
CA ALA A 233 3.48 10.50 -23.49
C ALA A 233 1.98 10.85 -23.55
N PRO A 234 1.07 10.00 -24.06
CA PRO A 234 -0.36 10.30 -24.06
C PRO A 234 -0.93 10.51 -22.65
N GLN A 235 -0.55 9.63 -21.70
CA GLN A 235 -0.99 9.75 -20.30
C GLN A 235 -0.37 10.98 -19.62
N ILE A 236 0.93 11.24 -19.85
CA ILE A 236 1.63 12.40 -19.30
C ILE A 236 0.97 13.69 -19.79
N ALA A 237 0.72 13.80 -21.11
CA ALA A 237 0.08 14.97 -21.70
C ALA A 237 -1.33 15.21 -21.14
N ALA A 238 -2.15 14.17 -21.05
CA ALA A 238 -3.49 14.25 -20.48
C ALA A 238 -3.45 14.68 -19.00
N SER A 239 -2.53 14.10 -18.22
CA SER A 239 -2.38 14.41 -16.80
C SER A 239 -1.88 15.84 -16.55
N ILE A 240 -0.97 16.35 -17.38
CA ILE A 240 -0.50 17.74 -17.32
C ILE A 240 -1.64 18.70 -17.66
N SER A 241 -2.38 18.41 -18.74
CA SER A 241 -3.55 19.21 -19.14
C SER A 241 -4.56 19.33 -17.99
N TRP A 242 -4.90 18.19 -17.36
CA TRP A 242 -5.84 18.20 -16.24
C TRP A 242 -5.27 18.87 -14.99
N SER A 243 -3.99 18.62 -14.66
CA SER A 243 -3.36 19.22 -13.49
C SER A 243 -3.37 20.75 -13.53
N ARG A 244 -3.28 21.37 -14.72
CA ARG A 244 -3.36 22.84 -14.92
C ARG A 244 -4.75 23.43 -14.64
N GLN A 245 -5.80 22.61 -14.63
CA GLN A 245 -7.18 23.04 -14.38
C GLN A 245 -7.70 22.52 -13.03
N SER A 246 -6.83 21.86 -12.27
CA SER A 246 -7.19 21.21 -11.02
C SER A 246 -6.97 22.10 -9.81
N ALA A 247 -7.53 21.69 -8.67
CA ALA A 247 -7.30 22.28 -7.35
C ALA A 247 -5.80 22.43 -6.99
N ARG A 248 -4.89 21.70 -7.67
CA ARG A 248 -3.44 21.81 -7.48
C ARG A 248 -2.87 23.18 -7.82
N VAL A 249 -3.52 23.96 -8.69
CA VAL A 249 -3.06 25.32 -9.07
C VAL A 249 -3.51 26.37 -8.04
N VAL A 250 -4.61 26.10 -7.33
CA VAL A 250 -5.20 27.03 -6.35
C VAL A 250 -4.56 26.85 -4.97
N ALA A 251 -4.09 25.65 -4.66
CA ALA A 251 -3.61 25.30 -3.33
C ALA A 251 -2.16 25.78 -3.10
N VAL A 252 -1.99 27.06 -2.78
CA VAL A 252 -0.73 27.62 -2.27
C VAL A 252 -0.76 27.57 -0.75
N ASP A 253 0.13 26.81 -0.14
CA ASP A 253 0.34 26.87 1.31
C ASP A 253 1.24 28.08 1.62
N ASP A 254 0.63 29.23 1.93
CA ASP A 254 1.33 30.47 2.35
C ASP A 254 1.97 30.39 3.74
N VAL A 255 2.13 29.19 4.29
CA VAL A 255 2.67 28.97 5.63
C VAL A 255 4.17 28.70 5.50
N ALA A 256 4.97 29.41 6.30
CA ALA A 256 6.41 29.19 6.37
C ALA A 256 6.74 27.69 6.52
N TRP A 257 7.78 27.23 5.81
CA TRP A 257 8.16 25.81 5.75
C TRP A 257 8.41 25.18 7.13
N HIS A 258 8.78 26.00 8.11
CA HIS A 258 9.10 25.58 9.47
C HIS A 258 7.92 25.62 10.44
N ALA A 259 6.82 26.30 10.10
CA ALA A 259 5.63 26.38 10.94
C ALA A 259 4.75 25.14 10.72
N PRO A 260 3.90 24.70 11.65
CA PRO A 260 3.05 23.53 11.47
C PRO A 260 2.07 23.65 10.30
N PRO A 261 1.77 22.57 9.55
CA PRO A 261 0.86 22.64 8.42
C PRO A 261 -0.58 22.87 8.88
N LYS A 262 -1.30 23.76 8.20
CA LYS A 262 -2.74 23.96 8.43
C LYS A 262 -3.49 22.66 8.15
N GLN A 263 -4.48 22.30 8.96
CA GLN A 263 -5.27 21.11 8.71
C GLN A 263 -5.95 21.18 7.33
N GLY A 264 -5.82 20.12 6.53
CA GLY A 264 -6.39 20.07 5.17
C GLY A 264 -5.57 20.77 4.07
N SER A 265 -4.46 21.42 4.41
CA SER A 265 -3.46 21.94 3.48
C SER A 265 -2.87 20.87 2.56
N VAL A 266 -2.21 21.29 1.47
CA VAL A 266 -1.47 20.37 0.59
C VAL A 266 -0.39 19.66 1.39
N ARG A 267 0.39 20.41 2.18
CA ARG A 267 1.44 19.83 3.03
C ARG A 267 0.87 18.85 4.04
N SER A 268 -0.21 19.18 4.75
CA SER A 268 -0.88 18.24 5.66
C SER A 268 -1.32 16.94 4.96
N LYS A 269 -1.90 17.05 3.76
CA LYS A 269 -2.32 15.90 2.95
C LYS A 269 -1.14 15.06 2.44
N SER A 270 -0.03 15.69 2.07
CA SER A 270 1.17 15.00 1.57
C SER A 270 1.81 14.10 2.62
N PHE A 271 1.74 14.48 3.90
CA PHE A 271 2.30 13.69 5.01
C PHE A 271 1.31 12.73 5.68
N GLN A 272 0.04 12.65 5.20
CA GLN A 272 -0.88 11.60 5.65
C GLN A 272 -0.30 10.21 5.37
N PHE A 273 -0.72 9.21 6.16
CA PHE A 273 -0.19 7.86 6.08
C PHE A 273 1.34 7.81 6.28
N SER A 274 1.88 8.64 7.17
CA SER A 274 3.24 8.47 7.69
C SER A 274 3.32 7.18 8.51
N PHE A 275 4.36 6.39 8.31
CA PHE A 275 4.56 5.13 9.02
C PHE A 275 5.09 5.38 10.44
N PRO A 276 4.34 5.04 11.50
CA PRO A 276 4.82 5.33 12.85
C PRO A 276 5.99 4.42 13.28
N PRO A 277 7.03 4.97 13.95
CA PRO A 277 8.25 4.21 14.26
C PRO A 277 8.05 2.95 15.10
N TRP A 278 7.05 2.90 16.00
CA TRP A 278 6.76 1.71 16.80
C TRP A 278 6.25 0.53 15.95
N HIS A 279 5.63 0.78 14.81
CA HIS A 279 5.20 -0.28 13.88
C HIS A 279 6.39 -1.03 13.25
N VAL A 280 7.64 -0.61 13.46
CA VAL A 280 8.82 -1.45 13.16
C VAL A 280 8.76 -2.80 13.89
N ALA A 281 8.11 -2.87 15.05
CA ALA A 281 7.85 -4.13 15.77
C ALA A 281 7.05 -5.15 14.94
N GLU A 282 6.30 -4.70 13.93
CA GLU A 282 5.54 -5.58 13.04
C GLU A 282 6.44 -6.41 12.11
N VAL A 283 7.73 -6.09 12.00
CA VAL A 283 8.71 -6.99 11.35
C VAL A 283 8.81 -8.31 12.12
N LEU A 284 8.62 -8.29 13.44
CA LEU A 284 8.78 -9.45 14.32
C LEU A 284 7.50 -10.27 14.47
N THR A 285 6.33 -9.63 14.34
CA THR A 285 5.02 -10.27 14.51
C THR A 285 3.93 -9.50 13.75
N PRO A 286 3.03 -10.16 13.01
CA PRO A 286 2.14 -9.46 12.09
C PRO A 286 1.15 -8.49 12.73
N ASN A 287 0.63 -8.78 13.91
CA ASN A 287 -0.30 -7.90 14.64
C ASN A 287 0.31 -7.42 15.96
N ALA A 288 1.50 -6.82 15.91
CA ALA A 288 2.20 -6.31 17.09
C ALA A 288 1.36 -5.32 17.94
N PHE A 289 0.36 -4.69 17.31
CA PHE A 289 -0.54 -3.72 17.95
C PHE A 289 -2.03 -4.02 17.73
N GLY A 290 -2.38 -5.27 17.38
CA GLY A 290 -3.75 -5.64 17.00
C GLY A 290 -4.16 -5.13 15.61
N SER A 291 -5.46 -5.15 15.33
CA SER A 291 -6.02 -4.86 13.99
C SER A 291 -7.15 -3.83 14.05
N LEU A 292 -7.33 -3.05 12.98
CA LEU A 292 -8.35 -2.00 12.93
C LEU A 292 -9.74 -2.50 12.54
N PHE A 293 -9.81 -3.51 11.66
CA PHE A 293 -11.06 -4.01 11.10
C PHE A 293 -11.11 -5.55 11.20
N PRO A 294 -12.30 -6.17 11.28
CA PRO A 294 -13.64 -5.56 11.28
C PRO A 294 -14.08 -4.99 12.64
N ILE A 295 -13.26 -5.15 13.69
CA ILE A 295 -13.49 -4.61 15.03
C ILE A 295 -12.24 -3.81 15.40
N ASN A 296 -12.43 -2.61 15.96
CA ASN A 296 -11.30 -1.77 16.32
C ASN A 296 -10.52 -2.36 17.52
N ARG A 297 -9.43 -3.05 17.23
CA ARG A 297 -8.49 -3.66 18.20
C ARG A 297 -7.08 -3.06 18.07
N ARG A 298 -6.94 -1.92 17.39
CA ARG A 298 -5.65 -1.31 17.08
C ARG A 298 -5.15 -0.50 18.27
N ILE A 299 -4.51 -1.16 19.22
CA ILE A 299 -4.05 -0.57 20.47
C ILE A 299 -3.10 0.60 20.22
N SER A 300 -2.32 0.58 19.13
CA SER A 300 -1.38 1.67 18.83
C SER A 300 -2.03 3.04 18.65
N GLN A 301 -3.35 3.13 18.44
CA GLN A 301 -4.08 4.41 18.41
C GLN A 301 -3.99 5.22 19.71
N VAL A 302 -3.63 4.59 20.84
CA VAL A 302 -3.38 5.30 22.10
C VAL A 302 -2.06 6.08 22.09
N LEU A 303 -1.16 5.77 21.15
CA LEU A 303 0.13 6.44 21.02
C LEU A 303 -0.04 7.76 20.25
N PRO A 304 0.46 8.90 20.77
CA PRO A 304 0.37 10.17 20.07
C PRO A 304 0.98 10.10 18.67
N GLY A 305 0.27 10.64 17.68
CA GLY A 305 0.73 10.65 16.29
C GLY A 305 0.42 9.38 15.49
N ASP A 306 -0.13 8.33 16.12
CA ASP A 306 -0.65 7.17 15.38
C ASP A 306 -1.93 7.55 14.61
N GLY A 307 -1.75 7.85 13.32
CA GLY A 307 -2.82 8.33 12.46
C GLY A 307 -3.42 7.24 11.57
N ARG A 308 -3.81 7.68 10.38
CA ARG A 308 -4.37 6.80 9.34
C ARG A 308 -3.39 5.72 8.93
N MET A 309 -3.88 4.49 8.89
CA MET A 309 -3.11 3.31 8.51
C MET A 309 -2.99 3.18 6.99
N TRP A 310 -1.78 2.98 6.47
CA TRP A 310 -1.57 2.62 5.05
C TRP A 310 -1.76 1.13 4.81
N THR A 311 -1.09 0.32 5.63
CA THR A 311 -1.13 -1.14 5.65
C THR A 311 -1.34 -1.62 7.09
N PRO A 312 -2.09 -2.71 7.34
CA PRO A 312 -2.27 -3.29 8.67
C PRO A 312 -0.99 -3.80 9.29
N THR A 313 -0.02 -4.19 8.47
CA THR A 313 1.27 -4.69 8.93
C THR A 313 2.35 -4.51 7.87
N ILE A 314 3.61 -4.40 8.31
CA ILE A 314 4.80 -4.51 7.44
C ILE A 314 5.50 -5.87 7.56
N TYR A 315 4.85 -6.87 8.16
CA TYR A 315 5.42 -8.20 8.34
C TYR A 315 5.89 -8.85 7.03
N LEU A 316 7.09 -9.40 7.07
CA LEU A 316 7.85 -9.96 5.94
C LEU A 316 8.16 -11.45 6.13
N GLY A 317 7.64 -12.05 7.21
CA GLY A 317 7.94 -13.41 7.63
C GLY A 317 9.07 -13.46 8.65
N MET A 318 9.03 -14.44 9.55
CA MET A 318 9.98 -14.54 10.66
C MET A 318 11.41 -14.81 10.17
N LEU A 319 11.59 -15.46 9.02
CA LEU A 319 12.92 -15.61 8.42
C LEU A 319 13.53 -14.24 8.07
N ALA A 320 12.72 -13.29 7.58
CA ALA A 320 13.20 -11.94 7.28
C ALA A 320 13.61 -11.19 8.55
N ALA A 321 12.86 -11.33 9.65
CA ALA A 321 13.20 -10.75 10.95
C ALA A 321 14.56 -11.25 11.47
N VAL A 322 14.77 -12.58 11.45
CA VAL A 322 16.03 -13.21 11.86
C VAL A 322 17.20 -12.73 11.01
N VAL A 323 17.03 -12.67 9.69
CA VAL A 323 18.09 -12.21 8.77
C VAL A 323 18.39 -10.73 8.96
N LEU A 324 17.37 -9.88 9.15
CA LEU A 324 17.57 -8.44 9.37
C LEU A 324 18.41 -8.18 10.63
N LEU A 325 18.03 -8.78 11.75
CA LEU A 325 18.77 -8.63 13.01
C LEU A 325 20.18 -9.21 12.93
N GLY A 326 20.34 -10.39 12.32
CA GLY A 326 21.66 -10.98 12.08
C GLY A 326 22.55 -10.15 11.16
N SER A 327 21.97 -9.51 10.15
CA SER A 327 22.69 -8.66 9.19
C SER A 327 23.17 -7.35 9.84
N ILE A 328 22.38 -6.78 10.74
CA ILE A 328 22.79 -5.61 11.54
C ILE A 328 24.00 -5.96 12.42
N ALA A 329 23.98 -7.13 13.08
CA ALA A 329 25.09 -7.58 13.93
C ALA A 329 26.37 -7.88 13.14
N THR A 330 26.27 -8.20 11.85
CA THR A 330 27.41 -8.59 10.99
C THR A 330 27.73 -7.58 9.89
N TYR A 331 27.23 -6.34 10.02
CA TYR A 331 27.23 -5.29 9.00
C TYR A 331 28.57 -5.00 8.32
N ARG A 332 29.71 -5.34 8.94
CA ARG A 332 31.05 -5.06 8.39
C ARG A 332 31.38 -5.79 7.07
N ARG A 333 30.58 -6.76 6.60
CA ARG A 333 30.85 -7.59 5.38
C ARG A 333 30.08 -7.07 4.12
N ASP A 334 30.76 -6.92 2.97
CA ASP A 334 30.46 -5.88 1.96
C ASP A 334 29.14 -5.89 1.17
N GLN A 335 28.62 -7.02 0.68
CA GLN A 335 27.48 -6.98 -0.25
C GLN A 335 26.09 -6.91 0.42
N GLU A 336 25.95 -7.36 1.67
CA GLU A 336 24.68 -7.20 2.44
C GLU A 336 24.43 -5.73 2.82
N LYS A 337 25.50 -4.92 2.89
CA LYS A 337 25.41 -3.51 3.25
C LYS A 337 24.46 -2.74 2.34
N LEU A 338 24.46 -3.03 1.03
CA LEU A 338 23.64 -2.27 0.09
C LEU A 338 22.15 -2.46 0.37
N TRP A 339 21.65 -3.69 0.31
CA TRP A 339 20.21 -3.95 0.46
C TRP A 339 19.72 -3.68 1.88
N LEU A 340 20.56 -3.90 2.90
CA LEU A 340 20.25 -3.44 4.26
C LEU A 340 20.18 -1.91 4.34
N SER A 341 21.11 -1.18 3.73
CA SER A 341 21.08 0.29 3.70
C SER A 341 19.85 0.82 2.95
N VAL A 342 19.49 0.19 1.82
CA VAL A 342 18.29 0.54 1.05
C VAL A 342 17.04 0.27 1.88
N ALA A 343 16.97 -0.88 2.57
CA ALA A 343 15.85 -1.21 3.46
C ALA A 343 15.72 -0.15 4.56
N CYS A 344 16.80 0.17 5.29
CA CYS A 344 16.80 1.20 6.32
C CYS A 344 16.38 2.57 5.76
N ALA A 345 16.95 3.00 4.63
CA ALA A 345 16.62 4.29 4.02
C ALA A 345 15.14 4.38 3.62
N CYS A 346 14.59 3.34 2.98
CA CYS A 346 13.18 3.31 2.60
C CYS A 346 12.24 3.26 3.82
N LEU A 347 12.66 2.58 4.90
CA LEU A 347 11.92 2.56 6.15
C LEU A 347 11.89 3.96 6.79
N PHE A 348 13.03 4.66 6.89
CA PHE A 348 13.04 6.04 7.40
C PHE A 348 12.28 7.03 6.50
N LEU A 349 12.35 6.86 5.18
CA LEU A 349 11.55 7.64 4.23
C LEU A 349 10.05 7.40 4.41
N SER A 350 9.64 6.22 4.86
CA SER A 350 8.23 5.95 5.14
C SER A 350 7.71 6.65 6.40
N MET A 351 8.60 7.10 7.30
CA MET A 351 8.23 7.69 8.59
C MET A 351 7.70 9.13 8.49
N GLY A 352 7.87 9.83 7.36
CA GLY A 352 7.09 11.04 7.09
C GLY A 352 7.18 12.14 8.16
N HIS A 353 6.06 12.39 8.86
CA HIS A 353 5.93 13.43 9.89
C HIS A 353 6.72 13.16 11.18
N PHE A 354 7.17 11.92 11.39
CA PHE A 354 8.02 11.52 12.52
C PHE A 354 9.49 11.94 12.28
N GLY A 355 9.70 13.23 12.03
CA GLY A 355 11.02 13.83 11.86
C GLY A 355 11.77 13.99 13.18
N LEU A 356 12.97 14.56 13.13
CA LEU A 356 13.75 14.88 14.34
C LEU A 356 12.97 15.81 15.28
N VAL A 357 12.26 16.80 14.72
CA VAL A 357 11.47 17.76 15.50
C VAL A 357 10.31 17.10 16.22
N TRP A 358 9.65 16.09 15.63
CA TRP A 358 8.61 15.32 16.33
C TRP A 358 9.14 14.71 17.65
N TRP A 359 10.33 14.11 17.62
CA TRP A 359 10.94 13.54 18.83
C TRP A 359 11.30 14.61 19.87
N LEU A 360 11.78 15.77 19.43
CA LEU A 360 12.04 16.91 20.31
C LEU A 360 10.75 17.49 20.92
N GLN A 361 9.63 17.39 20.23
CA GLN A 361 8.32 17.79 20.76
C GLN A 361 7.78 16.80 21.80
N GLN A 362 7.95 15.49 21.57
CA GLN A 362 7.36 14.48 22.45
C GLN A 362 8.21 14.16 23.68
N ILE A 363 9.55 14.22 23.58
CA ILE A 363 10.44 13.83 24.69
C ILE A 363 10.82 15.04 25.56
N PRO A 364 11.61 16.04 25.08
CA PRO A 364 11.95 17.21 25.90
C PRO A 364 10.90 18.33 25.84
N GLY A 365 9.83 18.22 25.03
CA GLY A 365 8.77 19.24 24.98
C GLY A 365 9.15 20.54 24.28
N VAL A 366 10.20 20.56 23.46
CA VAL A 366 10.71 21.76 22.78
C VAL A 366 10.19 21.85 21.34
N LEU A 367 10.25 23.04 20.74
CA LEU A 367 9.86 23.28 19.34
C LEU A 367 8.38 22.96 19.03
N ALA A 368 7.46 23.11 20.00
CA ALA A 368 6.03 22.83 19.83
C ALA A 368 5.37 23.57 18.65
N ASN A 369 5.84 24.77 18.32
CA ASN A 369 5.33 25.59 17.21
C ASN A 369 6.10 25.39 15.89
N ARG A 370 6.71 24.22 15.69
CA ARG A 370 7.45 23.87 14.46
C ARG A 370 6.85 22.64 13.79
N ASP A 371 7.06 22.52 12.47
CA ASP A 371 6.62 21.35 11.72
C ASP A 371 7.35 20.09 12.22
N SER A 372 6.59 19.10 12.67
CA SER A 372 7.13 17.87 13.27
C SER A 372 7.96 17.05 12.28
N ALA A 373 7.69 17.19 10.97
CA ALA A 373 8.37 16.46 9.92
C ALA A 373 9.84 16.92 9.73
N MET A 374 10.20 18.10 10.23
CA MET A 374 11.53 18.68 10.05
C MET A 374 12.65 17.76 10.54
N GLY A 375 13.71 17.69 9.74
CA GLY A 375 14.85 16.80 9.98
C GLY A 375 14.63 15.34 9.57
N GLY A 376 13.42 14.98 9.08
CA GLY A 376 13.15 13.67 8.50
C GLY A 376 13.56 13.57 7.02
N PRO A 377 13.90 12.37 6.50
CA PRO A 377 14.33 12.21 5.11
C PRO A 377 13.20 12.46 4.10
N TYR A 378 11.94 12.12 4.44
CA TYR A 378 10.80 12.44 3.57
C TYR A 378 10.58 13.96 3.47
N TRP A 379 10.73 14.67 4.59
CA TRP A 379 10.67 16.14 4.61
C TRP A 379 11.75 16.76 3.73
N PHE A 380 12.98 16.22 3.75
CA PHE A 380 14.03 16.66 2.83
C PHE A 380 13.64 16.47 1.35
N LEU A 381 13.09 15.31 0.98
CA LEU A 381 12.60 15.10 -0.39
C LEU A 381 11.50 16.09 -0.75
N TYR A 382 10.52 16.27 0.14
CA TYR A 382 9.39 17.18 -0.06
C TYR A 382 9.84 18.63 -0.27
N GLN A 383 10.83 19.08 0.50
CA GLN A 383 11.27 20.47 0.51
C GLN A 383 12.27 20.80 -0.60
N PHE A 384 13.18 19.88 -0.93
CA PHE A 384 14.36 20.19 -1.74
C PHE A 384 14.42 19.48 -3.08
N VAL A 385 13.65 18.41 -3.31
CA VAL A 385 13.64 17.72 -4.60
C VAL A 385 12.58 18.36 -5.51
N PRO A 386 12.97 18.95 -6.65
CA PRO A 386 12.03 19.63 -7.54
C PRO A 386 10.87 18.71 -7.96
N GLY A 387 9.64 19.22 -7.81
CA GLY A 387 8.42 18.51 -8.18
C GLY A 387 7.98 17.40 -7.21
N TYR A 388 8.76 17.04 -6.19
CA TYR A 388 8.39 15.97 -5.26
C TYR A 388 7.18 16.36 -4.38
N SER A 389 6.97 17.65 -4.12
CA SER A 389 5.82 18.18 -3.37
C SER A 389 4.46 17.91 -4.03
N ALA A 390 4.44 17.56 -5.33
CA ALA A 390 3.23 17.14 -6.03
C ALA A 390 2.73 15.74 -5.60
N PHE A 391 3.55 14.99 -4.89
CA PHE A 391 3.25 13.64 -4.41
C PHE A 391 2.84 13.62 -2.93
N ARG A 392 2.27 12.49 -2.52
CA ARG A 392 1.73 12.29 -1.18
C ARG A 392 2.05 10.89 -0.67
N TYR A 393 1.95 10.75 0.65
CA TYR A 393 1.99 9.51 1.41
C TYR A 393 3.40 8.92 1.53
N PRO A 394 4.07 9.13 2.68
CA PRO A 394 5.37 8.57 2.98
C PRO A 394 5.40 7.04 2.92
N SER A 395 4.34 6.35 3.38
CA SER A 395 4.25 4.87 3.36
C SER A 395 4.42 4.22 1.98
N LYS A 396 4.38 4.97 0.87
CA LYS A 396 4.68 4.45 -0.47
C LYS A 396 6.14 4.02 -0.67
N TRP A 397 7.03 4.31 0.28
CA TRP A 397 8.39 3.74 0.32
C TRP A 397 8.42 2.30 0.85
N LEU A 398 7.35 1.80 1.48
CA LEU A 398 7.32 0.46 2.09
C LEU A 398 7.49 -0.69 1.07
N PRO A 399 6.97 -0.64 -0.17
CA PRO A 399 7.27 -1.67 -1.18
C PRO A 399 8.76 -1.77 -1.49
N LEU A 400 9.48 -0.65 -1.55
CA LEU A 400 10.94 -0.66 -1.75
C LEU A 400 11.69 -1.23 -0.54
N PHE A 401 11.22 -0.92 0.68
CA PHE A 401 11.70 -1.59 1.89
C PHE A 401 11.51 -3.11 1.80
N SER A 402 10.30 -3.58 1.51
CA SER A 402 9.98 -5.01 1.41
C SER A 402 10.79 -5.74 0.34
N LEU A 403 11.02 -5.10 -0.81
CA LEU A 403 11.86 -5.65 -1.86
C LEU A 403 13.33 -5.74 -1.42
N ALA A 404 13.86 -4.68 -0.80
CA ALA A 404 15.25 -4.69 -0.33
C ALA A 404 15.48 -5.79 0.71
N VAL A 405 14.53 -5.97 1.65
CA VAL A 405 14.58 -7.07 2.63
C VAL A 405 14.46 -8.43 1.93
N SER A 406 13.56 -8.60 0.96
CA SER A 406 13.39 -9.90 0.28
C SER A 406 14.65 -10.33 -0.48
N ILE A 407 15.34 -9.38 -1.11
CA ILE A 407 16.63 -9.62 -1.77
C ILE A 407 17.73 -9.94 -0.75
N LEU A 408 17.78 -9.21 0.38
CA LEU A 408 18.71 -9.47 1.47
C LEU A 408 18.56 -10.90 2.00
N VAL A 409 17.32 -11.35 2.23
CA VAL A 409 17.03 -12.72 2.69
C VAL A 409 17.45 -13.77 1.66
N ALA A 410 17.16 -13.56 0.38
CA ALA A 410 17.56 -14.51 -0.66
C ALA A 410 19.09 -14.61 -0.81
N GLN A 411 19.80 -13.47 -0.73
CA GLN A 411 21.27 -13.45 -0.72
C GLN A 411 21.84 -14.12 0.53
N TRP A 412 21.17 -13.97 1.66
CA TRP A 412 21.57 -14.61 2.90
C TRP A 412 21.44 -16.14 2.81
N VAL A 413 20.28 -16.66 2.39
CA VAL A 413 20.05 -18.10 2.24
C VAL A 413 21.03 -18.73 1.24
N GLN A 414 21.45 -17.97 0.22
CA GLN A 414 22.45 -18.43 -0.74
C GLN A 414 23.85 -18.60 -0.16
N ARG A 415 24.23 -17.81 0.84
CA ARG A 415 25.57 -17.88 1.43
C ARG A 415 25.65 -19.10 2.32
N ASP A 416 26.23 -20.17 1.79
CA ASP A 416 26.67 -21.27 2.63
C ASP A 416 27.96 -20.87 3.32
N SER A 417 27.86 -20.43 4.58
CA SER A 417 29.04 -20.20 5.41
C SER A 417 28.72 -20.55 6.85
N ASP A 418 29.33 -21.63 7.34
CA ASP A 418 29.32 -22.00 8.76
C ASP A 418 29.72 -20.81 9.65
N GLU A 419 30.56 -19.88 9.15
CA GLU A 419 31.00 -18.68 9.87
C GLU A 419 29.88 -17.73 10.35
N ARG A 420 28.74 -17.66 9.65
CA ARG A 420 27.66 -16.71 9.99
C ARG A 420 26.54 -17.34 10.81
N ARG A 421 26.50 -18.68 10.85
CA ARG A 421 25.51 -19.44 11.62
C ARG A 421 25.51 -19.04 13.10
N PRO A 422 26.64 -18.84 13.81
CA PRO A 422 26.60 -18.49 15.24
C PRO A 422 25.86 -17.19 15.53
N SER A 423 26.15 -16.11 14.78
CA SER A 423 25.53 -14.78 14.98
C SER A 423 24.01 -14.78 14.79
N ILE A 424 23.54 -15.56 13.81
CA ILE A 424 22.12 -15.61 13.45
C ILE A 424 21.37 -16.55 14.36
N THR A 425 22.03 -17.62 14.78
CA THR A 425 21.45 -18.51 15.77
C THR A 425 21.37 -17.84 17.13
N ALA A 426 22.34 -16.96 17.46
CA ALA A 426 22.25 -16.08 18.61
C ALA A 426 21.09 -15.08 18.46
N ALA A 427 20.97 -14.39 17.32
CA ALA A 427 19.85 -13.48 17.05
C ALA A 427 18.50 -14.19 17.17
N ALA A 428 18.37 -15.38 16.61
CA ALA A 428 17.16 -16.20 16.67
C ALA A 428 16.83 -16.65 18.10
N TRP A 429 17.81 -17.06 18.91
CA TRP A 429 17.57 -17.38 20.33
C TRP A 429 17.21 -16.14 21.15
N TRP A 430 17.84 -15.01 20.88
CA TRP A 430 17.49 -13.73 21.50
C TRP A 430 16.03 -13.39 21.19
N LEU A 431 15.63 -13.52 19.93
CA LEU A 431 14.24 -13.37 19.50
C LEU A 431 13.29 -14.35 20.20
N VAL A 432 13.64 -15.63 20.34
CA VAL A 432 12.83 -16.60 21.09
C VAL A 432 12.58 -16.10 22.51
N GLY A 433 13.63 -15.68 23.22
CA GLY A 433 13.51 -15.12 24.56
C GLY A 433 12.64 -13.87 24.60
N SER A 434 12.89 -12.90 23.71
CA SER A 434 12.12 -11.66 23.65
C SER A 434 10.65 -11.89 23.34
N LEU A 435 10.34 -12.72 22.32
CA LEU A 435 8.96 -13.02 21.94
C LEU A 435 8.23 -13.77 23.04
N PHE A 436 8.91 -14.70 23.74
CA PHE A 436 8.33 -15.41 24.87
C PHE A 436 8.02 -14.46 26.04
N VAL A 437 8.92 -13.54 26.38
CA VAL A 437 8.68 -12.52 27.41
C VAL A 437 7.52 -11.60 27.01
N CYS A 438 7.49 -11.12 25.76
CA CYS A 438 6.38 -10.31 25.25
C CYS A 438 5.05 -11.08 25.27
N LEU A 439 5.07 -12.38 24.94
CA LEU A 439 3.89 -13.23 24.98
C LEU A 439 3.34 -13.36 26.41
N LEU A 440 4.22 -13.64 27.38
CA LEU A 440 3.84 -13.69 28.79
C LEU A 440 3.30 -12.35 29.28
N GLY A 441 3.92 -11.23 28.89
CA GLY A 441 3.47 -9.88 29.23
C GLY A 441 2.09 -9.55 28.65
N ALA A 442 1.87 -9.81 27.35
CA ALA A 442 0.58 -9.58 26.70
C ALA A 442 -0.53 -10.47 27.30
N THR A 443 -0.22 -11.74 27.58
CA THR A 443 -1.15 -12.69 28.21
C THR A 443 -1.46 -12.26 29.64
N TRP A 444 -0.47 -11.83 30.42
CA TRP A 444 -0.67 -11.35 31.78
C TRP A 444 -1.50 -10.07 31.81
N LEU A 445 -1.23 -9.10 30.94
CA LEU A 445 -2.04 -7.88 30.84
C LEU A 445 -3.49 -8.18 30.47
N PHE A 446 -3.72 -9.15 29.57
CA PHE A 446 -5.05 -9.60 29.18
C PHE A 446 -5.79 -10.31 30.34
N VAL A 447 -5.12 -11.19 31.09
CA VAL A 447 -5.75 -12.02 32.14
C VAL A 447 -5.87 -11.29 33.49
N ALA A 448 -4.85 -10.54 33.90
CA ALA A 448 -4.70 -10.06 35.27
C ALA A 448 -5.20 -8.62 35.51
N GLN A 449 -5.49 -7.83 34.46
CA GLN A 449 -5.82 -6.41 34.57
C GLN A 449 -7.05 -5.96 33.75
N PRO A 450 -8.21 -6.64 33.84
CA PRO A 450 -9.40 -6.26 33.06
C PRO A 450 -9.86 -4.81 33.34
N GLY A 451 -9.70 -4.31 34.58
CA GLY A 451 -10.12 -2.96 34.97
C GLY A 451 -9.23 -1.80 34.48
N TRP A 452 -7.96 -2.04 34.13
CA TRP A 452 -7.11 -1.04 33.45
C TRP A 452 -7.45 -0.93 31.96
N VAL A 453 -7.90 -2.04 31.39
CA VAL A 453 -8.21 -2.21 29.96
C VAL A 453 -9.53 -1.52 29.59
N GLU A 454 -10.49 -1.42 30.51
CA GLU A 454 -11.76 -0.69 30.32
C GLU A 454 -11.67 0.83 30.56
N ARG A 455 -10.56 1.32 31.15
CA ARG A 455 -10.30 2.76 31.37
C ARG A 455 -9.49 3.41 30.23
N GLY A 456 -9.37 2.72 29.10
CA GLY A 456 -8.70 3.26 27.91
C GLY A 456 -9.37 4.54 27.41
N PRO A 457 -8.65 5.40 26.67
CA PRO A 457 -9.26 6.58 26.06
C PRO A 457 -10.44 6.14 25.19
N GLY A 458 -11.55 6.87 25.24
CA GLY A 458 -12.77 6.63 24.44
C GLY A 458 -12.55 6.92 22.96
N LEU A 459 -11.54 6.28 22.36
CA LEU A 459 -11.20 6.35 20.95
C LEU A 459 -12.24 5.55 20.17
N ILE A 460 -12.87 6.23 19.22
CA ILE A 460 -13.97 5.70 18.42
C ILE A 460 -13.59 5.82 16.96
N ASP A 461 -13.72 4.73 16.22
CA ASP A 461 -13.67 4.74 14.76
C ASP A 461 -15.08 4.87 14.18
N GLU A 462 -15.20 5.60 13.06
CA GLU A 462 -16.48 5.85 12.38
C GLU A 462 -17.18 4.56 11.94
N TYR A 463 -16.41 3.54 11.53
CA TYR A 463 -16.91 2.28 10.98
C TYR A 463 -16.74 1.12 11.96
N TRP A 464 -15.62 1.07 12.67
CA TRP A 464 -15.20 -0.12 13.43
C TRP A 464 -15.54 -0.05 14.92
N GLY A 465 -16.13 1.06 15.38
CA GLY A 465 -16.61 1.24 16.74
C GLY A 465 -15.52 1.65 17.75
N PRO A 466 -15.81 1.51 19.06
CA PRO A 466 -14.86 1.87 20.11
C PRO A 466 -13.64 0.94 20.10
N LEU A 467 -12.51 1.42 20.62
CA LEU A 467 -11.30 0.61 20.75
C LEU A 467 -11.47 -0.50 21.82
N HIS A 468 -11.34 -1.76 21.40
CA HIS A 468 -11.37 -2.95 22.26
C HIS A 468 -9.95 -3.39 22.66
N ILE A 469 -9.41 -2.81 23.73
CA ILE A 469 -8.02 -3.07 24.17
C ILE A 469 -7.82 -4.53 24.61
N SER A 470 -8.77 -5.15 25.32
CA SER A 470 -8.68 -6.55 25.78
C SER A 470 -8.56 -7.53 24.61
N GLU A 471 -9.46 -7.41 23.63
CA GLU A 471 -9.43 -8.20 22.40
C GLU A 471 -8.17 -7.93 21.57
N GLY A 472 -7.69 -6.68 21.58
CA GLY A 472 -6.40 -6.33 20.99
C GLY A 472 -5.23 -7.07 21.64
N LEU A 473 -5.16 -7.11 22.97
CA LEU A 473 -4.07 -7.79 23.68
C LEU A 473 -4.10 -9.31 23.43
N ALA A 474 -5.30 -9.91 23.39
CA ALA A 474 -5.47 -11.30 23.00
C ALA A 474 -4.97 -11.55 21.55
N GLN A 475 -5.27 -10.64 20.62
CA GLN A 475 -4.77 -10.72 19.25
C GLN A 475 -3.24 -10.58 19.17
N VAL A 476 -2.65 -9.69 19.96
CA VAL A 476 -1.20 -9.54 20.07
C VAL A 476 -0.57 -10.84 20.60
N ALA A 477 -1.13 -11.43 21.65
CA ALA A 477 -0.65 -12.71 22.21
C ALA A 477 -0.70 -13.84 21.16
N TRP A 478 -1.81 -13.98 20.43
CA TRP A 478 -1.91 -14.97 19.34
C TRP A 478 -0.86 -14.74 18.24
N SER A 479 -0.65 -13.47 17.87
CA SER A 479 0.35 -13.09 16.87
C SER A 479 1.77 -13.43 17.33
N LEU A 480 2.09 -13.19 18.61
CA LEU A 480 3.39 -13.55 19.21
C LEU A 480 3.58 -15.06 19.27
N LEU A 481 2.54 -15.83 19.60
CA LEU A 481 2.60 -17.30 19.57
C LEU A 481 2.86 -17.83 18.16
N HIS A 482 2.13 -17.35 17.15
CA HIS A 482 2.39 -17.67 15.74
C HIS A 482 3.85 -17.43 15.36
N SER A 483 4.34 -16.23 15.68
CA SER A 483 5.71 -15.80 15.38
C SER A 483 6.77 -16.69 16.07
N LEU A 484 6.52 -17.06 17.34
CA LEU A 484 7.39 -17.96 18.10
C LEU A 484 7.40 -19.38 17.50
N LEU A 485 6.25 -19.94 17.14
CA LEU A 485 6.16 -21.27 16.55
C LEU A 485 6.88 -21.34 15.19
N VAL A 486 6.71 -20.31 14.35
CA VAL A 486 7.43 -20.22 13.08
C VAL A 486 8.94 -20.08 13.31
N LEU A 487 9.36 -19.26 14.28
CA LEU A 487 10.79 -19.10 14.62
C LEU A 487 11.42 -20.42 15.08
N LEU A 488 10.73 -21.19 15.92
CA LEU A 488 11.17 -22.51 16.37
C LEU A 488 11.26 -23.50 15.20
N ALA A 489 10.29 -23.47 14.27
CA ALA A 489 10.33 -24.29 13.07
C ALA A 489 11.52 -23.93 12.16
N ILE A 490 11.81 -22.63 11.96
CA ILE A 490 12.98 -22.17 11.22
C ILE A 490 14.27 -22.64 11.89
N LEU A 491 14.39 -22.46 13.22
CA LEU A 491 15.55 -22.92 13.98
C LEU A 491 15.75 -24.44 13.88
N PHE A 492 14.66 -25.22 13.94
CA PHE A 492 14.70 -26.66 13.74
C PHE A 492 15.24 -27.02 12.35
N VAL A 493 14.75 -26.38 11.28
CA VAL A 493 15.23 -26.62 9.91
C VAL A 493 16.70 -26.23 9.73
N LEU A 494 17.12 -25.11 10.33
CA LEU A 494 18.50 -24.62 10.24
C LEU A 494 19.50 -25.50 11.02
N ARG A 495 19.07 -26.13 12.13
CA ARG A 495 19.95 -26.95 12.99
C ARG A 495 19.87 -28.45 12.75
N SER A 496 18.75 -28.96 12.25
CA SER A 496 18.53 -30.39 12.19
C SER A 496 19.51 -31.08 11.25
N SER A 497 20.20 -32.09 11.79
CA SER A 497 21.17 -32.89 11.05
C SER A 497 20.54 -33.68 9.91
N ALA A 498 19.22 -33.87 9.92
CA ALA A 498 18.48 -34.46 8.81
C ALA A 498 18.59 -33.61 7.53
N PHE A 499 18.53 -32.27 7.66
CA PHE A 499 18.66 -31.33 6.55
C PHE A 499 20.11 -30.98 6.21
N THR A 500 21.07 -31.30 7.07
CA THR A 500 22.50 -31.25 6.72
C THR A 500 22.90 -32.51 5.94
N ARG A 501 22.34 -33.68 6.29
CA ARG A 501 22.61 -34.96 5.60
C ARG A 501 21.86 -35.14 4.28
N ARG A 502 20.62 -34.64 4.13
CA ARG A 502 19.74 -34.89 2.96
C ARG A 502 19.73 -33.81 1.85
N SER A 503 20.88 -33.18 1.53
CA SER A 503 21.05 -32.14 0.49
C SER A 503 20.53 -30.72 0.83
N ALA A 504 21.34 -29.70 0.51
CA ALA A 504 21.02 -28.27 0.72
C ALA A 504 19.73 -27.82 0.01
N SER A 505 19.37 -28.45 -1.12
CA SER A 505 18.15 -28.12 -1.87
C SER A 505 16.88 -28.42 -1.08
N LEU A 506 16.86 -29.51 -0.29
CA LEU A 506 15.70 -29.87 0.52
C LEU A 506 15.45 -28.80 1.59
N ARG A 507 16.52 -28.32 2.23
CA ARG A 507 16.45 -27.26 3.26
C ARG A 507 15.83 -25.98 2.71
N VAL A 508 16.28 -25.54 1.53
CA VAL A 508 15.75 -24.34 0.86
C VAL A 508 14.26 -24.51 0.55
N ASN A 509 13.84 -25.66 0.03
CA ASN A 509 12.44 -25.92 -0.29
C ASN A 509 11.55 -25.90 0.97
N VAL A 510 12.02 -26.48 2.08
CA VAL A 510 11.28 -26.45 3.35
C VAL A 510 11.20 -25.03 3.91
N LEU A 511 12.27 -24.23 3.82
CA LEU A 511 12.23 -22.81 4.21
C LEU A 511 11.24 -22.00 3.37
N MET A 512 11.17 -22.25 2.06
CA MET A 512 10.15 -21.63 1.21
C MET A 512 8.73 -22.02 1.60
N LEU A 513 8.50 -23.30 1.93
CA LEU A 513 7.20 -23.76 2.38
C LEU A 513 6.80 -23.10 3.70
N LEU A 514 7.72 -23.02 4.66
CA LEU A 514 7.50 -22.31 5.92
C LEU A 514 7.19 -20.82 5.69
N LEU A 515 7.91 -20.15 4.79
CA LEU A 515 7.64 -18.76 4.41
C LEU A 515 6.22 -18.57 3.85
N VAL A 516 5.80 -19.46 2.94
CA VAL A 516 4.45 -19.41 2.35
C VAL A 516 3.37 -19.63 3.40
N ILE A 517 3.58 -20.58 4.33
CA ILE A 517 2.64 -20.85 5.42
C ILE A 517 2.57 -19.65 6.38
N ASP A 518 3.73 -19.15 6.83
CA ASP A 518 3.85 -18.02 7.74
C ASP A 518 3.16 -16.76 7.19
N LEU A 519 3.56 -16.34 5.98
CA LEU A 519 2.98 -15.18 5.32
C LEU A 519 1.53 -15.41 4.91
N GLY A 520 1.15 -16.63 4.54
CA GLY A 520 -0.23 -17.00 4.22
C GLY A 520 -1.17 -16.86 5.42
N ILE A 521 -0.76 -17.35 6.60
CA ILE A 521 -1.53 -17.19 7.84
C ILE A 521 -1.67 -15.71 8.20
N SER A 522 -0.60 -14.91 8.04
CA SER A 522 -0.66 -13.46 8.23
C SER A 522 -1.59 -12.76 7.23
N ALA A 523 -1.63 -13.23 5.98
CA ALA A 523 -2.38 -12.64 4.88
C ALA A 523 -3.90 -12.81 5.00
N ILE A 524 -4.37 -13.99 5.45
CA ILE A 524 -5.81 -14.33 5.50
C ILE A 524 -6.68 -13.23 6.13
N PRO A 525 -6.40 -12.73 7.35
CA PRO A 525 -7.25 -11.71 7.99
C PRO A 525 -7.14 -10.32 7.33
N GLN A 526 -6.15 -10.08 6.47
CA GLN A 526 -5.96 -8.78 5.81
C GLN A 526 -6.76 -8.65 4.51
N ILE A 527 -7.20 -9.77 3.93
CA ILE A 527 -7.93 -9.79 2.65
C ILE A 527 -9.43 -9.66 2.96
N ALA A 528 -9.94 -8.45 2.82
CA ALA A 528 -11.33 -8.09 2.99
C ALA A 528 -12.16 -8.64 1.82
N LYS A 529 -13.15 -9.45 2.15
CA LYS A 529 -14.05 -10.10 1.21
C LYS A 529 -15.50 -9.81 1.58
N VAL A 530 -16.31 -9.53 0.57
CA VAL A 530 -17.75 -9.26 0.70
C VAL A 530 -18.49 -10.33 -0.08
N PRO A 531 -19.32 -11.17 0.58
CA PRO A 531 -20.09 -12.20 -0.11
C PRO A 531 -21.08 -11.59 -1.09
N VAL A 532 -20.97 -11.95 -2.38
CA VAL A 532 -21.76 -11.36 -3.47
C VAL A 532 -23.25 -11.65 -3.28
N ALA A 533 -23.60 -12.90 -2.97
CA ALA A 533 -24.99 -13.30 -2.77
C ALA A 533 -25.70 -12.52 -1.64
N THR A 534 -24.98 -12.24 -0.56
CA THR A 534 -25.52 -11.45 0.57
C THR A 534 -25.70 -10.00 0.17
N GLU A 535 -24.71 -9.41 -0.50
CA GLU A 535 -24.77 -8.03 -0.97
C GLU A 535 -25.92 -7.82 -1.97
N GLU A 536 -26.02 -8.65 -3.00
CA GLU A 536 -27.07 -8.55 -4.00
C GLU A 536 -28.47 -8.67 -3.40
N LYS A 537 -28.65 -9.56 -2.42
CA LYS A 537 -29.93 -9.70 -1.72
C LYS A 537 -30.32 -8.38 -1.05
N VAL A 538 -29.41 -7.78 -0.28
CA VAL A 538 -29.69 -6.52 0.43
C VAL A 538 -29.88 -5.35 -0.53
N ILE A 539 -29.10 -5.27 -1.62
CA ILE A 539 -29.23 -4.19 -2.61
C ILE A 539 -30.56 -4.26 -3.35
N ARG A 540 -31.01 -5.47 -3.74
CA ARG A 540 -32.34 -5.65 -4.37
C ARG A 540 -33.46 -5.13 -3.47
N ASP A 541 -33.31 -5.28 -2.16
CA ASP A 541 -34.32 -4.89 -1.17
C ASP A 541 -34.24 -3.38 -0.78
N SER A 542 -33.20 -2.64 -1.18
CA SER A 542 -32.89 -1.27 -0.69
C SER A 542 -32.83 -0.18 -1.76
N ALA A 543 -33.39 -0.41 -2.95
CA ALA A 543 -33.02 0.33 -4.15
C ALA A 543 -33.68 1.73 -4.32
N ASP A 544 -33.12 2.75 -3.67
CA ASP A 544 -33.42 4.16 -4.00
C ASP A 544 -32.76 4.59 -5.33
N TRP A 545 -31.53 4.13 -5.61
CA TRP A 545 -30.76 4.58 -6.79
C TRP A 545 -31.27 4.06 -8.13
N SER A 546 -31.95 2.90 -8.15
CA SER A 546 -32.58 2.38 -9.37
C SER A 546 -33.85 3.14 -9.77
N THR A 547 -34.40 3.96 -8.87
CA THR A 547 -35.57 4.80 -9.16
C THR A 547 -35.18 6.10 -9.88
N LEU A 548 -33.92 6.52 -9.78
CA LEU A 548 -33.41 7.70 -10.46
C LEU A 548 -33.30 7.43 -11.97
N SER A 549 -33.78 8.38 -12.78
CA SER A 549 -33.67 8.29 -14.23
C SER A 549 -32.20 8.36 -14.68
N VAL A 550 -31.86 7.65 -15.76
CA VAL A 550 -30.53 7.77 -16.38
C VAL A 550 -30.32 9.23 -16.78
N GLY A 551 -29.22 9.82 -16.31
CA GLY A 551 -28.91 11.23 -16.56
C GLY A 551 -29.38 12.20 -15.47
N SER A 552 -30.10 11.73 -14.43
CA SER A 552 -30.38 12.54 -13.24
C SER A 552 -29.10 13.17 -12.69
N ARG A 553 -29.20 14.42 -12.23
CA ARG A 553 -28.10 15.18 -11.63
C ARG A 553 -28.42 15.38 -10.17
N ILE A 554 -27.56 14.85 -9.31
CA ILE A 554 -27.79 14.90 -7.87
C ILE A 554 -26.58 15.49 -7.14
N LEU A 555 -26.89 16.06 -5.97
CA LEU A 555 -25.91 16.49 -5.00
C LEU A 555 -26.18 15.77 -3.68
N ARG A 556 -25.15 15.13 -3.11
CA ARG A 556 -25.29 14.51 -1.79
C ARG A 556 -25.26 15.59 -0.71
N THR A 557 -26.40 15.94 -0.14
CA THR A 557 -26.48 16.80 1.04
C THR A 557 -26.40 15.94 2.29
N GLN A 558 -25.56 16.29 3.27
CA GLN A 558 -25.39 15.52 4.51
C GLN A 558 -26.59 15.64 5.48
N SER A 559 -27.79 15.94 5.00
CA SER A 559 -28.98 16.20 5.82
C SER A 559 -29.43 14.98 6.65
N ALA A 560 -28.97 13.76 6.32
CA ALA A 560 -29.33 12.51 7.01
C ALA A 560 -28.20 11.93 7.92
N GLY A 561 -27.37 12.76 8.55
CA GLY A 561 -26.57 12.34 9.73
C GLY A 561 -25.34 11.45 9.49
N GLY A 562 -24.96 11.19 8.24
CA GLY A 562 -23.76 10.39 7.92
C GLY A 562 -24.01 8.88 8.05
N TRP A 563 -23.02 8.15 8.55
CA TRP A 563 -23.14 6.70 8.75
C TRP A 563 -23.95 6.39 10.03
N PRO A 564 -24.55 5.19 10.16
CA PRO A 564 -25.37 4.88 11.33
C PRO A 564 -24.61 5.09 12.64
N ASN A 565 -25.14 5.93 13.54
CA ASN A 565 -24.50 6.25 14.82
C ASN A 565 -24.21 4.99 15.67
N GLN A 566 -24.98 3.92 15.50
CA GLN A 566 -24.75 2.63 16.16
C GLN A 566 -23.37 2.04 15.82
N TRP A 567 -22.78 2.35 14.66
CA TRP A 567 -21.46 1.84 14.27
C TRP A 567 -20.36 2.38 15.18
N LYS A 568 -20.50 3.62 15.66
CA LYS A 568 -19.60 4.24 16.65
C LYS A 568 -19.75 3.65 18.05
N GLN A 569 -20.89 3.01 18.33
CA GLN A 569 -21.24 2.50 19.64
C GLN A 569 -20.79 1.04 19.84
N SER A 570 -20.63 0.26 18.77
CA SER A 570 -20.23 -1.15 18.87
C SER A 570 -19.45 -1.70 17.67
N GLY A 571 -18.46 -2.56 17.94
CA GLY A 571 -17.83 -3.42 16.94
C GLY A 571 -18.72 -4.63 16.58
N HIS A 572 -18.59 -5.15 15.36
CA HIS A 572 -19.33 -6.36 14.94
C HIS A 572 -18.49 -7.19 13.94
N PRO A 573 -18.43 -8.53 14.04
CA PRO A 573 -17.64 -9.36 13.13
C PRO A 573 -17.99 -9.20 11.65
N GLN A 574 -19.27 -8.94 11.34
CA GLN A 574 -19.75 -8.71 9.97
C GLN A 574 -19.74 -7.22 9.55
N ARG A 575 -19.18 -6.32 10.38
CA ARG A 575 -19.20 -4.87 10.14
C ARG A 575 -18.62 -4.53 8.77
N LEU A 576 -17.56 -5.23 8.35
CA LEU A 576 -16.93 -5.01 7.05
C LEU A 576 -17.91 -5.21 5.88
N THR A 577 -18.70 -6.28 5.93
CA THR A 577 -19.76 -6.57 4.95
C THR A 577 -20.85 -5.51 5.01
N SER A 578 -21.33 -5.16 6.20
CA SER A 578 -22.38 -4.13 6.37
C SER A 578 -21.95 -2.76 5.85
N VAL A 579 -20.71 -2.35 6.13
CA VAL A 579 -20.13 -1.09 5.63
C VAL A 579 -20.04 -1.12 4.11
N ALA A 580 -19.51 -2.20 3.53
CA ALA A 580 -19.35 -2.29 2.08
C ALA A 580 -20.70 -2.29 1.32
N ILE A 581 -21.71 -2.97 1.86
CA ILE A 581 -23.07 -2.97 1.30
C ILE A 581 -23.69 -1.57 1.44
N ALA A 582 -23.57 -0.92 2.60
CA ALA A 582 -24.10 0.42 2.81
C ALA A 582 -23.41 1.45 1.89
N GLU A 583 -22.10 1.32 1.67
CA GLU A 583 -21.37 2.15 0.70
C GLU A 583 -21.92 1.96 -0.72
N ARG A 584 -22.17 0.73 -1.15
CA ARG A 584 -22.74 0.47 -2.49
C ARG A 584 -24.18 0.96 -2.60
N ALA A 585 -25.03 0.62 -1.63
CA ALA A 585 -26.45 0.99 -1.59
C ALA A 585 -26.67 2.51 -1.52
N SER A 586 -25.77 3.25 -0.87
CA SER A 586 -25.81 4.73 -0.82
C SER A 586 -25.11 5.40 -2.00
N GLY A 587 -24.62 4.64 -2.98
CA GLY A 587 -23.83 5.15 -4.10
C GLY A 587 -22.49 5.76 -3.67
N PHE A 588 -22.03 5.57 -2.42
CA PHE A 588 -20.82 6.16 -1.86
C PHE A 588 -19.57 5.90 -2.70
N GLY A 589 -18.59 6.79 -2.59
CA GLY A 589 -17.43 6.78 -3.46
C GLY A 589 -17.85 7.03 -4.90
N ARG A 590 -17.73 5.99 -5.73
CA ARG A 590 -18.02 5.97 -7.17
C ARG A 590 -19.09 4.96 -7.58
N TRP A 591 -19.83 4.36 -6.64
CA TRP A 591 -20.89 3.40 -6.98
C TRP A 591 -22.02 4.01 -7.82
N HIS A 592 -22.21 5.33 -7.82
CA HIS A 592 -23.14 6.02 -8.73
C HIS A 592 -22.85 5.78 -10.22
N LEU A 593 -21.62 5.43 -10.59
CA LEU A 593 -21.23 5.14 -11.97
C LEU A 593 -21.95 3.90 -12.53
N GLU A 594 -22.24 2.91 -11.69
CA GLU A 594 -22.98 1.69 -12.07
C GLU A 594 -24.41 2.02 -12.53
N HIS A 595 -25.00 3.05 -11.93
CA HIS A 595 -26.36 3.50 -12.22
C HIS A 595 -26.44 4.62 -13.26
N ARG A 596 -25.30 5.07 -13.80
CA ARG A 596 -25.21 6.18 -14.76
C ARG A 596 -25.85 7.49 -14.26
N VAL A 597 -25.72 7.75 -12.95
CA VAL A 597 -26.22 8.97 -12.29
C VAL A 597 -25.09 10.00 -12.22
N ASN A 598 -25.39 11.27 -12.51
CA ASN A 598 -24.39 12.35 -12.40
C ASN A 598 -24.36 12.84 -10.95
N VAL A 599 -23.19 12.76 -10.30
CA VAL A 599 -23.04 13.19 -8.90
C VAL A 599 -22.06 14.35 -8.81
N LEU A 600 -22.52 15.50 -8.32
CA LEU A 600 -21.71 16.71 -8.29
C LEU A 600 -20.56 16.66 -7.27
N ASN A 601 -20.76 16.03 -6.12
CA ASN A 601 -19.81 16.06 -5.01
C ASN A 601 -19.16 14.71 -4.69
N ASN A 602 -19.05 13.83 -5.68
CA ASN A 602 -18.44 12.52 -5.51
C ASN A 602 -16.91 12.57 -5.37
N MET A 603 -16.33 11.44 -4.99
CA MET A 603 -14.88 11.29 -4.85
C MET A 603 -14.21 11.15 -6.21
N THR A 604 -13.18 11.95 -6.44
CA THR A 604 -12.28 11.85 -7.61
C THR A 604 -10.83 11.92 -7.13
N SER A 605 -9.88 11.44 -7.94
CA SER A 605 -8.46 11.48 -7.56
C SER A 605 -7.92 12.91 -7.51
N ILE A 606 -8.43 13.76 -8.39
CA ILE A 606 -8.10 15.18 -8.50
C ILE A 606 -9.39 15.93 -8.84
N ARG A 607 -9.71 16.98 -8.07
CA ARG A 607 -10.86 17.86 -8.33
C ARG A 607 -10.47 19.01 -9.25
N SER A 608 -11.43 19.57 -9.98
CA SER A 608 -11.24 20.82 -10.72
C SER A 608 -10.98 21.99 -9.76
N ALA A 609 -10.30 23.02 -10.23
CA ALA A 609 -10.10 24.26 -9.47
C ALA A 609 -11.43 24.94 -9.12
N ASP A 610 -12.39 24.92 -10.06
CA ASP A 610 -13.69 25.57 -9.89
C ASP A 610 -14.55 24.84 -8.86
N SER A 611 -14.58 23.51 -8.89
CA SER A 611 -15.25 22.73 -7.85
C SER A 611 -14.64 23.00 -6.48
N ASP A 612 -13.31 23.07 -6.38
CA ASP A 612 -12.63 23.35 -5.10
C ASP A 612 -12.95 24.76 -4.56
N ARG A 613 -12.99 25.77 -5.44
CA ARG A 613 -13.42 27.14 -5.11
C ARG A 613 -14.88 27.19 -4.69
N PHE A 614 -15.76 26.49 -5.41
CA PHE A 614 -17.17 26.38 -5.07
C PHE A 614 -17.34 25.81 -3.66
N TRP A 615 -16.74 24.65 -3.37
CA TRP A 615 -16.83 24.01 -2.05
C TRP A 615 -16.20 24.85 -0.95
N SER A 616 -15.07 25.51 -1.22
CA SER A 616 -14.43 26.41 -0.25
C SER A 616 -15.31 27.61 0.08
N SER A 617 -15.96 28.20 -0.93
CA SER A 617 -16.86 29.35 -0.75
C SER A 617 -18.13 28.93 0.02
N VAL A 618 -18.73 27.80 -0.35
CA VAL A 618 -19.89 27.26 0.36
C VAL A 618 -19.55 26.93 1.81
N ALA A 619 -18.36 26.40 2.10
CA ALA A 619 -17.90 26.14 3.48
C ALA A 619 -17.62 27.42 4.29
N VAL A 620 -17.35 28.56 3.66
CA VAL A 620 -17.25 29.86 4.33
C VAL A 620 -18.65 30.40 4.63
N ILE A 621 -19.56 30.37 3.66
CA ILE A 621 -20.94 30.87 3.81
C ILE A 621 -21.71 30.06 4.85
N SER A 622 -21.66 28.73 4.76
CA SER A 622 -22.41 27.83 5.65
C SER A 622 -21.94 27.79 7.10
N ARG A 623 -20.77 28.36 7.42
CA ARG A 623 -20.21 28.32 8.78
C ARG A 623 -21.02 29.12 9.80
N GLY A 624 -21.73 30.16 9.35
CA GLY A 624 -22.57 31.00 10.21
C GLY A 624 -24.06 30.63 10.20
N LEU A 625 -24.46 29.63 9.40
CA LEU A 625 -25.86 29.29 9.18
C LEU A 625 -26.36 28.21 10.15
N ASP A 626 -27.60 28.36 10.62
CA ASP A 626 -28.28 27.31 11.39
C ASP A 626 -28.70 26.11 10.51
N ALA A 627 -29.46 25.16 11.06
CA ALA A 627 -29.87 23.96 10.31
C ALA A 627 -30.85 24.28 9.17
N THR A 628 -31.83 25.15 9.42
CA THR A 628 -32.88 25.53 8.47
C THR A 628 -32.31 26.42 7.37
N GLU A 629 -31.45 27.37 7.74
CA GLU A 629 -30.73 28.22 6.78
C GLU A 629 -29.80 27.40 5.87
N ARG A 630 -29.15 26.36 6.41
CA ARG A 630 -28.34 25.44 5.59
C ARG A 630 -29.20 24.62 4.64
N GLU A 631 -30.34 24.12 5.09
CA GLU A 631 -31.28 23.40 4.22
C GLU A 631 -31.79 24.30 3.08
N ASN A 632 -32.16 25.55 3.39
CA ASN A 632 -32.53 26.54 2.40
C ASN A 632 -31.38 26.84 1.44
N LEU A 633 -30.15 27.04 1.93
CA LEU A 633 -28.97 27.23 1.09
C LEU A 633 -28.78 26.06 0.12
N TRP A 634 -28.90 24.81 0.59
CA TRP A 634 -28.78 23.64 -0.28
C TRP A 634 -29.92 23.52 -1.29
N SER A 635 -31.14 23.87 -0.90
CA SER A 635 -32.29 23.93 -1.82
C SER A 635 -32.06 24.95 -2.93
N GLU A 636 -31.58 26.15 -2.60
CA GLU A 636 -31.27 27.19 -3.59
C GLU A 636 -30.08 26.80 -4.48
N ILE A 637 -29.02 26.21 -3.91
CA ILE A 637 -27.90 25.67 -4.69
C ILE A 637 -28.39 24.57 -5.64
N ALA A 638 -29.26 23.68 -5.18
CA ALA A 638 -29.79 22.59 -5.99
C ALA A 638 -30.63 23.13 -7.17
N LYS A 639 -31.50 24.13 -6.92
CA LYS A 639 -32.24 24.83 -7.98
C LYS A 639 -31.30 25.54 -8.95
N TRP A 640 -30.30 26.26 -8.46
CA TRP A 640 -29.34 26.99 -9.30
C TRP A 640 -28.53 26.06 -10.21
N LEU A 641 -28.21 24.87 -9.72
CA LEU A 641 -27.46 23.84 -10.46
C LEU A 641 -28.34 22.94 -11.32
N ASP A 642 -29.65 23.18 -11.35
CA ASP A 642 -30.62 22.36 -12.07
C ASP A 642 -30.50 20.87 -11.70
N LEU A 643 -30.47 20.62 -10.38
CA LEU A 643 -30.46 19.27 -9.81
C LEU A 643 -31.91 18.77 -9.67
N THR A 644 -32.16 17.58 -10.21
CA THR A 644 -33.48 16.93 -10.25
C THR A 644 -33.67 15.94 -9.12
#